data_AF-A0A938M770-F1
#
_entry.id   AF-A0A938M770-F1
#
_cell.length_a   1.000
_cell.length_b   1.000
_cell.length_c   1.000
_cell.angle_alpha   90.00
_cell.angle_beta   90.00
_cell.angle_gamma   90.00
#
_symmetry.space_group_name_H-M   'P 1'
#
loop_
_entity.id
_entity.type
_entity.pdbx_description
1 polymer ?
#
loop_
_entity_poly.entity_id
_entity_poly.type
_entity_poly.pdbx_seq_one_letter_code
_entity_poly.pdbx_strand_id
1 'polypeptide(L)'
;TGDLGPEMGALFSQVRNTAEPGSDLRAKYLAAMAELHDRLLGWKVSCVWYPFSLDNLKAISPAARALIKEGIEHGKARGVGALLYSMNPFAGRVADYPDFARPCLGPGRYPAWIRCWSLDDMRRRTADEFARFCADVGLTDLGFHDTDTGGFLNPAEWNDRCQTCRQRWGNDYAAATAHIYRIYYDAIRKRLPDARMHIVIYPYGIGILTQDGAERYVTSQFGPGPGVADSARGLRQQWEPFWRRITDLLPKDITFCFRETHESAVKAFRALVGDRGLFPWIKLLTDPWVAFYSESPRWTGTFHGNRRDFLFSPTLETFLPLQALAVREYAWNASAPGAATWNRLPVEDEWKHCEPRGEVYEVVLPHVARNLFGRRVGDQVAAAAAKNVCPYEIFGNKLFGGVPTYLKTYERMQWQADLAAQGADLLDRAWARRASADDKLGMTDFAFRRFIYLRETFRCCKWMATALAHNLRARELAREGKLAEAKAALDAGKAAVEAGKRDNERLLSERPPDAVYEAREIFARKRVPHFRLFTPGVVNYDEASKPLQQTEQELPTLVAAAGLSQDILKRLEQRRVVHVGRLAGEITHDGRLDEPAWATVYPSESFFVYQEGRKAAVAATTARLLCDGRCLYVGVRCWTPDGEMPVAQPRERDGAVLEDDSVEIFLAPPDLKRGYVHLALNAAGSLRDQRATAVPDATGVVSLKRDPAWNAESIAVKTTQRAGRWDAEVRIPLDAFTQSAPGAGWKANLTREYRGATGVRELSSILPTTCKDFHDVASFRQVVFTPAEFQAPPPQAEVEIAGFTSKTETLDDRIAAVCLFGLDVQSSRVLHDASLIAEAIGPGGETQQRVALASRQAVLYQWTPSEPFEVAFAQPVKAGGIRVTLKSDETTVSRWMRIGGWEGSPKAGGVLAGGGVGSGALADACCFASRATTKGGQETPILNSRAGTIEFWLKPEWAGSAAPLAEDFEMWPPRRCFIHFGPARKDNPYLYNHSSVTLRHLAPSTLVFTITDSSYAGWSASASLAQASGWEPGRWHHLAAVWDAESPRADWLRLYVDGKRLSSATAVSKEDRLGADASVRVRTSDPYAIQLGSLTTGRMPARALMDELRISRVARYRADFAPTREPFSLDEHTTALFHFDGALSGAGRAADGPEYGIYPVPGVVEHH
;
A
#
# COMPACT_ATOMS: atom_id res chain seq x y z
N THR A 1 0.02 16.20 -27.03
CA THR A 1 0.98 16.58 -25.99
C THR A 1 2.32 16.39 -26.58
N GLY A 2 3.25 17.25 -26.19
CA GLY A 2 4.67 17.06 -26.48
C GLY A 2 4.90 17.02 -27.98
N ASP A 3 4.85 18.21 -28.57
CA ASP A 3 5.43 18.49 -29.87
C ASP A 3 4.60 18.10 -31.08
N LEU A 4 4.83 18.83 -32.16
CA LEU A 4 4.24 18.65 -33.48
C LEU A 4 4.59 17.26 -34.11
N GLY A 5 4.97 16.27 -33.29
CA GLY A 5 5.76 15.09 -33.64
C GLY A 5 7.25 15.40 -33.66
N PRO A 6 8.13 14.38 -33.59
CA PRO A 6 9.58 14.58 -33.78
C PRO A 6 9.88 15.21 -35.15
N GLU A 7 9.07 14.93 -36.17
CA GLU A 7 9.19 15.49 -37.52
C GLU A 7 9.19 17.04 -37.50
N MET A 8 8.27 17.63 -36.74
CA MET A 8 8.01 19.07 -36.75
C MET A 8 8.53 19.79 -35.51
N GLY A 9 8.60 19.11 -34.36
CA GLY A 9 9.08 19.68 -33.11
C GLY A 9 10.51 20.19 -33.23
N ALA A 10 11.34 19.52 -34.04
CA ALA A 10 12.71 19.95 -34.34
C ALA A 10 12.72 21.29 -35.06
N LEU A 11 12.00 21.37 -36.17
CA LEU A 11 11.92 22.56 -37.01
C LEU A 11 11.29 23.72 -36.24
N PHE A 12 10.22 23.46 -35.49
CA PHE A 12 9.59 24.47 -34.64
C PHE A 12 10.53 24.98 -33.55
N SER A 13 11.30 24.09 -32.90
CA SER A 13 12.29 24.50 -31.91
C SER A 13 13.43 25.31 -32.52
N GLN A 14 13.91 24.94 -33.71
CA GLN A 14 14.90 25.70 -34.47
C GLN A 14 14.37 27.10 -34.81
N VAL A 15 13.16 27.19 -35.38
CA VAL A 15 12.50 28.48 -35.68
C VAL A 15 12.36 29.32 -34.42
N ARG A 16 11.83 28.76 -33.34
CA ARG A 16 11.60 29.46 -32.07
C ARG A 16 12.87 30.05 -31.47
N ASN A 17 13.99 29.35 -31.60
CA ASN A 17 15.27 29.72 -30.97
C ASN A 17 16.19 30.54 -31.90
N THR A 18 15.81 30.78 -33.16
CA THR A 18 16.62 31.53 -34.13
C THR A 18 16.17 32.99 -34.18
N ALA A 19 17.12 33.93 -34.08
CA ALA A 19 16.81 35.36 -34.14
C ALA A 19 16.20 35.76 -35.49
N GLU A 20 16.79 35.31 -36.60
CA GLU A 20 16.31 35.52 -37.97
C GLU A 20 16.33 34.20 -38.76
N PRO A 21 15.18 33.51 -38.92
CA PRO A 21 15.12 32.29 -39.70
C PRO A 21 15.45 32.54 -41.18
N GLY A 22 16.53 31.95 -41.68
CA GLY A 22 16.92 32.03 -43.09
C GLY A 22 15.93 31.33 -44.04
N SER A 23 16.09 31.54 -45.34
CA SER A 23 15.19 31.01 -46.39
C SER A 23 15.03 29.49 -46.38
N ASP A 24 16.12 28.75 -46.13
CA ASP A 24 16.11 27.28 -46.06
C ASP A 24 15.29 26.75 -44.88
N LEU A 25 15.53 27.27 -43.67
CA LEU A 25 14.77 26.88 -42.47
C LEU A 25 13.28 27.24 -42.62
N ARG A 26 12.98 28.42 -43.20
CA ARG A 26 11.62 28.84 -43.53
C ARG A 26 10.93 27.86 -44.48
N ALA A 27 11.58 27.49 -45.58
CA ALA A 27 11.01 26.56 -46.56
C ALA A 27 10.73 25.18 -45.95
N LYS A 28 11.69 24.64 -45.18
CA LYS A 28 11.54 23.35 -44.47
C LYS A 28 10.40 23.38 -43.46
N TYR A 29 10.32 24.44 -42.65
CA TYR A 29 9.27 24.59 -41.66
C TYR A 29 7.87 24.67 -42.30
N LEU A 30 7.69 25.52 -43.32
CA LEU A 30 6.39 25.70 -43.97
C LEU A 30 5.94 24.45 -44.74
N ALA A 31 6.86 23.75 -45.43
CA ALA A 31 6.54 22.49 -46.10
C ALA A 31 6.05 21.42 -45.10
N ALA A 32 6.74 21.31 -43.97
CA ALA A 32 6.41 20.33 -42.95
C ALA A 32 5.10 20.72 -42.19
N MET A 33 4.83 22.02 -41.99
CA MET A 33 3.52 22.51 -41.52
C MET A 33 2.39 22.15 -42.48
N ALA A 34 2.60 22.28 -43.79
CA ALA A 34 1.60 21.90 -44.80
C ALA A 34 1.27 20.41 -44.73
N GLU A 35 2.30 19.54 -44.68
CA GLU A 35 2.13 18.09 -44.53
C GLU A 35 1.37 17.73 -43.24
N LEU A 36 1.71 18.37 -42.12
CA LEU A 36 1.00 18.18 -40.86
C LEU A 36 -0.50 18.51 -41.00
N HIS A 37 -0.83 19.66 -41.60
CA HIS A 37 -2.22 20.06 -41.78
C HIS A 37 -3.00 19.13 -42.72
N ASP A 38 -2.40 18.71 -43.83
CA ASP A 38 -3.00 17.73 -44.75
C ASP A 38 -3.32 16.42 -44.03
N ARG A 39 -2.38 15.93 -43.23
CA ARG A 39 -2.55 14.71 -42.44
C ARG A 39 -3.68 14.83 -41.42
N LEU A 40 -3.73 15.94 -40.68
CA LEU A 40 -4.76 16.18 -39.67
C LEU A 40 -6.15 16.27 -40.31
N LEU A 41 -6.28 16.93 -41.45
CA LEU A 41 -7.53 16.99 -42.21
C LEU A 41 -7.94 15.61 -42.71
N GLY A 42 -7.00 14.80 -43.22
CA GLY A 42 -7.24 13.40 -43.57
C GLY A 42 -7.71 12.55 -42.39
N TRP A 43 -7.28 12.91 -41.18
CA TRP A 43 -7.74 12.29 -39.93
C TRP A 43 -8.96 12.98 -39.30
N LYS A 44 -9.53 14.01 -39.93
CA LYS A 44 -10.64 14.81 -39.40
C LYS A 44 -10.34 15.45 -38.03
N VAL A 45 -9.10 15.85 -37.81
CA VAL A 45 -8.65 16.61 -36.65
C VAL A 45 -8.53 18.09 -37.04
N SER A 46 -9.17 18.97 -36.28
CA SER A 46 -9.33 20.39 -36.64
C SER A 46 -8.52 21.36 -35.76
N CYS A 47 -7.56 20.87 -34.97
CA CYS A 47 -6.74 21.73 -34.12
C CYS A 47 -5.39 21.08 -33.79
N VAL A 48 -4.35 21.91 -33.64
CA VAL A 48 -2.98 21.52 -33.27
C VAL A 48 -2.57 22.24 -31.99
N TRP A 49 -1.97 21.51 -31.05
CA TRP A 49 -1.37 22.12 -29.87
C TRP A 49 0.07 22.57 -30.13
N TYR A 50 0.38 23.83 -29.82
CA TYR A 50 1.72 24.41 -29.92
C TYR A 50 2.41 24.49 -28.55
N PRO A 51 3.68 24.03 -28.43
CA PRO A 51 4.38 23.92 -27.16
C PRO A 51 5.06 25.25 -26.75
N PHE A 52 4.25 26.30 -26.60
CA PHE A 52 4.71 27.55 -26.03
C PHE A 52 4.74 27.48 -24.50
N SER A 53 5.71 28.15 -23.88
CA SER A 53 5.72 28.42 -22.44
C SER A 53 5.82 29.92 -22.21
N LEU A 54 5.00 30.42 -21.28
CA LEU A 54 5.03 31.80 -20.78
C LEU A 54 6.42 32.24 -20.33
N ASP A 55 7.23 31.30 -19.82
CA ASP A 55 8.58 31.61 -19.33
C ASP A 55 9.50 32.18 -20.42
N ASN A 56 9.25 31.81 -21.69
CA ASN A 56 10.13 32.10 -22.81
C ASN A 56 9.45 32.87 -23.96
N LEU A 57 8.20 33.33 -23.83
CA LEU A 57 7.52 34.05 -24.92
C LEU A 57 8.29 35.30 -25.35
N LYS A 58 8.88 36.02 -24.38
CA LYS A 58 9.71 37.21 -24.61
C LYS A 58 11.01 36.88 -25.36
N ALA A 59 11.49 35.64 -25.29
CA ALA A 59 12.73 35.21 -25.95
C ALA A 59 12.56 34.91 -27.45
N ILE A 60 11.33 34.76 -27.94
CA ILE A 60 11.05 34.48 -29.35
C ILE A 60 11.10 35.80 -30.13
N SER A 61 12.00 35.89 -31.11
CA SER A 61 12.20 37.09 -31.92
C SER A 61 10.97 37.43 -32.77
N PRO A 62 10.78 38.72 -33.17
CA PRO A 62 9.70 39.10 -34.07
C PRO A 62 9.69 38.31 -35.39
N ALA A 63 10.86 38.05 -35.98
CA ALA A 63 10.98 37.27 -37.22
C ALA A 63 10.54 35.80 -37.04
N ALA A 64 10.92 35.17 -35.93
CA ALA A 64 10.46 33.82 -35.60
C ALA A 64 8.95 33.78 -35.36
N ARG A 65 8.37 34.77 -34.67
CA ARG A 65 6.91 34.87 -34.47
C ARG A 65 6.17 35.01 -35.79
N ALA A 66 6.67 35.83 -36.71
CA ALA A 66 6.09 36.01 -38.03
C ALA A 66 6.09 34.69 -38.83
N LEU A 67 7.21 33.97 -38.86
CA LEU A 67 7.28 32.67 -39.55
C LEU A 67 6.33 31.63 -38.92
N ILE A 68 6.26 31.56 -37.60
CA ILE A 68 5.30 30.70 -36.88
C ILE A 68 3.86 31.06 -37.29
N LYS A 69 3.55 32.35 -37.36
CA LYS A 69 2.23 32.85 -37.79
C LYS A 69 1.89 32.42 -39.21
N GLU A 70 2.83 32.47 -40.14
CA GLU A 70 2.61 31.97 -41.50
C GLU A 70 2.21 30.49 -41.50
N GLY A 71 2.89 29.66 -40.69
CA GLY A 71 2.54 28.26 -40.50
C GLY A 71 1.12 28.08 -39.94
N ILE A 72 0.76 28.84 -38.91
CA ILE A 72 -0.56 28.78 -38.28
C ILE A 72 -1.67 29.25 -39.25
N GLU A 73 -1.47 30.36 -39.97
CA GLU A 73 -2.45 30.89 -40.91
C GLU A 73 -2.68 29.94 -42.10
N HIS A 74 -1.67 29.18 -42.53
CA HIS A 74 -1.88 28.09 -43.50
C HIS A 74 -2.87 27.04 -42.98
N GLY A 75 -2.75 26.64 -41.71
CA GLY A 75 -3.70 25.70 -41.09
C GLY A 75 -5.10 26.31 -40.96
N LYS A 76 -5.18 27.54 -40.47
CA LYS A 76 -6.43 28.28 -40.26
C LYS A 76 -7.21 28.48 -41.56
N ALA A 77 -6.55 28.80 -42.67
CA ALA A 77 -7.17 28.91 -44.00
C ALA A 77 -7.87 27.61 -44.46
N ARG A 78 -7.53 26.48 -43.84
CA ARG A 78 -8.04 25.14 -44.16
C ARG A 78 -8.91 24.54 -43.06
N GLY A 79 -9.23 25.33 -42.03
CA GLY A 79 -10.06 24.89 -40.89
C GLY A 79 -9.30 24.17 -39.77
N VAL A 80 -7.97 24.29 -39.71
CA VAL A 80 -7.15 23.75 -38.61
C VAL A 80 -6.74 24.88 -37.66
N GLY A 81 -7.24 24.84 -36.42
CA GLY A 81 -6.88 25.79 -35.37
C GLY A 81 -5.51 25.54 -34.73
N ALA A 82 -5.01 26.54 -34.02
CA ALA A 82 -3.79 26.53 -33.24
C ALA A 82 -4.09 26.81 -31.75
N LEU A 83 -3.96 25.76 -30.94
CA LEU A 83 -4.13 25.77 -29.49
C LEU A 83 -2.82 26.10 -28.78
N LEU A 84 -2.88 26.98 -27.79
CA LEU A 84 -1.92 27.08 -26.70
C LEU A 84 -2.65 26.69 -25.41
N TYR A 85 -2.26 25.56 -24.79
CA TYR A 85 -2.84 25.08 -23.53
C TYR A 85 -1.86 25.23 -22.35
N SER A 86 -2.39 25.17 -21.12
CA SER A 86 -1.65 25.27 -19.85
C SER A 86 -1.16 26.68 -19.48
N MET A 87 -1.89 27.70 -19.90
CA MET A 87 -1.62 29.09 -19.51
C MET A 87 -2.17 29.40 -18.12
N ASN A 88 -1.37 29.97 -17.21
CA ASN A 88 -1.86 30.33 -15.88
C ASN A 88 -2.42 31.77 -15.81
N PRO A 89 -3.66 31.99 -15.32
CA PRO A 89 -4.27 33.33 -15.21
C PRO A 89 -3.74 34.15 -14.01
N PHE A 90 -2.45 34.05 -13.71
CA PHE A 90 -1.84 34.67 -12.52
C PHE A 90 -1.55 36.17 -12.73
N ALA A 91 -1.15 36.86 -11.65
CA ALA A 91 -0.92 38.30 -11.72
C ALA A 91 0.30 38.69 -12.55
N GLY A 92 1.30 37.81 -12.64
CA GLY A 92 2.54 38.03 -13.38
C GLY A 92 3.65 37.09 -12.92
N ARG A 93 4.84 37.19 -13.54
CA ARG A 93 6.03 36.43 -13.13
C ARG A 93 6.82 37.18 -12.08
N VAL A 94 7.44 36.48 -11.14
CA VAL A 94 8.32 37.08 -10.13
C VAL A 94 9.46 37.87 -10.79
N ALA A 95 10.04 37.34 -11.86
CA ALA A 95 11.14 37.98 -12.59
C ALA A 95 10.77 39.31 -13.26
N ASP A 96 9.49 39.53 -13.60
CA ASP A 96 9.02 40.79 -14.18
C ASP A 96 8.81 41.89 -13.12
N TYR A 97 8.85 41.53 -11.83
CA TYR A 97 8.58 42.43 -10.71
C TYR A 97 9.56 42.15 -9.54
N PRO A 98 10.88 42.37 -9.71
CA PRO A 98 11.90 42.00 -8.73
C PRO A 98 11.73 42.71 -7.37
N ASP A 99 11.14 43.89 -7.35
CA ASP A 99 10.91 44.69 -6.14
C ASP A 99 9.63 44.30 -5.38
N PHE A 100 8.85 43.33 -5.89
CA PHE A 100 7.59 42.92 -5.28
C PHE A 100 7.83 42.02 -4.05
N ALA A 101 7.74 42.62 -2.86
CA ALA A 101 8.24 42.02 -1.62
C ALA A 101 7.47 40.81 -1.09
N ARG A 102 6.16 40.62 -1.38
CA ARG A 102 5.37 39.49 -0.85
C ARG A 102 4.19 39.05 -1.74
N PRO A 103 4.18 37.81 -2.28
CA PRO A 103 3.00 37.24 -2.91
C PRO A 103 1.91 36.87 -1.91
N CYS A 104 0.65 36.88 -2.36
CA CYS A 104 -0.52 36.57 -1.54
C CYS A 104 -0.52 35.11 -1.08
N LEU A 105 -0.05 34.20 -1.92
CA LEU A 105 0.25 32.82 -1.57
C LEU A 105 1.76 32.59 -1.69
N GLY A 106 2.34 31.69 -0.88
CA GLY A 106 3.75 31.30 -0.99
C GLY A 106 4.10 30.70 -2.36
N PRO A 107 5.40 30.48 -2.67
CA PRO A 107 5.85 30.04 -4.00
C PRO A 107 5.20 28.71 -4.46
N GLY A 108 4.91 27.80 -3.53
CA GLY A 108 4.12 26.58 -3.80
C GLY A 108 4.62 25.78 -5.01
N ARG A 109 3.68 25.21 -5.79
CA ARG A 109 3.95 24.49 -7.05
C ARG A 109 4.42 25.41 -8.20
N TYR A 110 4.25 26.73 -8.08
CA TYR A 110 4.52 27.72 -9.13
C TYR A 110 5.46 28.83 -8.64
N PRO A 111 6.72 28.50 -8.29
CA PRO A 111 7.64 29.45 -7.65
C PRO A 111 8.00 30.65 -8.53
N ALA A 112 7.85 30.53 -9.85
CA ALA A 112 8.11 31.62 -10.80
C ALA A 112 6.94 32.62 -10.94
N TRP A 113 5.80 32.38 -10.28
CA TRP A 113 4.55 33.09 -10.50
C TRP A 113 4.04 33.82 -9.26
N ILE A 114 3.48 35.02 -9.46
CA ILE A 114 2.82 35.82 -8.44
C ILE A 114 1.35 35.44 -8.39
N ARG A 115 0.97 34.67 -7.36
CA ARG A 115 -0.39 34.19 -7.14
C ARG A 115 -1.12 35.11 -6.18
N CYS A 116 -2.16 35.79 -6.67
CA CYS A 116 -3.04 36.67 -5.91
C CYS A 116 -4.31 36.94 -6.72
N TRP A 117 -5.47 37.07 -6.08
CA TRP A 117 -6.72 37.45 -6.76
C TRP A 117 -6.87 38.96 -6.95
N SER A 118 -6.23 39.78 -6.12
CA SER A 118 -6.51 41.24 -6.07
C SER A 118 -5.50 42.13 -6.81
N LEU A 119 -4.44 41.58 -7.40
CA LEU A 119 -3.41 42.34 -8.12
C LEU A 119 -3.80 42.61 -9.59
N ASP A 120 -4.79 43.48 -9.78
CA ASP A 120 -5.40 43.69 -11.11
C ASP A 120 -4.48 44.39 -12.12
N ASP A 121 -3.72 45.40 -11.71
CA ASP A 121 -2.90 46.17 -12.65
C ASP A 121 -1.71 45.37 -13.20
N MET A 122 -1.12 44.53 -12.35
CA MET A 122 -0.12 43.57 -12.79
C MET A 122 -0.74 42.57 -13.76
N ARG A 123 -1.92 42.04 -13.41
CA ARG A 123 -2.61 41.04 -14.25
C ARG A 123 -3.03 41.61 -15.59
N ARG A 124 -3.51 42.85 -15.66
CA ARG A 124 -3.85 43.54 -16.92
C ARG A 124 -2.64 43.66 -17.83
N ARG A 125 -1.48 44.07 -17.30
CA ARG A 125 -0.23 44.14 -18.07
C ARG A 125 0.18 42.78 -18.61
N THR A 126 0.15 41.75 -17.77
CA THR A 126 0.46 40.37 -18.18
C THR A 126 -0.53 39.84 -19.22
N ALA A 127 -1.83 40.12 -19.05
CA ALA A 127 -2.87 39.73 -20.00
C ALA A 127 -2.69 40.44 -21.36
N ASP A 128 -2.38 41.73 -21.37
CA ASP A 128 -2.12 42.51 -22.59
C ASP A 128 -0.84 42.05 -23.33
N GLU A 129 0.23 41.72 -22.60
CA GLU A 129 1.44 41.11 -23.15
C GLU A 129 1.16 39.75 -23.78
N PHE A 130 0.40 38.91 -23.08
CA PHE A 130 0.01 37.60 -23.58
C PHE A 130 -0.87 37.70 -24.83
N ALA A 131 -1.91 38.55 -24.81
CA ALA A 131 -2.79 38.75 -25.94
C ALA A 131 -2.05 39.33 -27.17
N ARG A 132 -1.05 40.20 -26.96
CA ARG A 132 -0.13 40.64 -28.03
C ARG A 132 0.62 39.47 -28.64
N PHE A 133 1.29 38.68 -27.81
CA PHE A 133 2.02 37.51 -28.27
C PHE A 133 1.13 36.58 -29.09
N CYS A 134 -0.07 36.25 -28.58
CA CYS A 134 -1.01 35.39 -29.29
C CYS A 134 -1.38 35.92 -30.68
N ALA A 135 -1.54 37.24 -30.84
CA ALA A 135 -1.82 37.86 -32.13
C ALA A 135 -0.60 37.90 -33.07
N ASP A 136 0.60 38.06 -32.51
CA ASP A 136 1.87 38.03 -33.25
C ASP A 136 2.14 36.65 -33.88
N VAL A 137 1.71 35.57 -33.21
CA VAL A 137 1.84 34.19 -33.72
C VAL A 137 0.57 33.63 -34.37
N GLY A 138 -0.58 34.31 -34.27
CA GLY A 138 -1.83 33.91 -34.93
C GLY A 138 -2.62 32.79 -34.24
N LEU A 139 -2.48 32.60 -32.93
CA LEU A 139 -3.21 31.56 -32.18
C LEU A 139 -4.73 31.72 -32.29
N THR A 140 -5.45 30.59 -32.39
CA THR A 140 -6.93 30.57 -32.50
C THR A 140 -7.62 30.03 -31.26
N ASP A 141 -6.91 29.26 -30.42
CA ASP A 141 -7.45 28.55 -29.28
C ASP A 141 -6.53 28.75 -28.06
N LEU A 142 -7.09 29.20 -26.93
CA LEU A 142 -6.33 29.60 -25.75
C LEU A 142 -6.84 28.86 -24.51
N GLY A 143 -6.06 27.92 -24.04
CA GLY A 143 -6.33 27.04 -22.91
C GLY A 143 -5.63 27.48 -21.64
N PHE A 144 -6.41 27.69 -20.59
CA PHE A 144 -5.95 28.16 -19.29
C PHE A 144 -6.03 27.06 -18.24
N HIS A 145 -5.02 26.99 -17.39
CA HIS A 145 -4.96 26.09 -16.25
C HIS A 145 -4.69 26.86 -14.96
N ASP A 146 -5.56 26.72 -13.98
CA ASP A 146 -5.38 27.33 -12.66
C ASP A 146 -4.46 26.45 -11.76
N THR A 147 -4.24 26.82 -10.49
CA THR A 147 -3.10 26.37 -9.66
C THR A 147 -3.04 24.89 -9.29
N ASP A 148 -4.00 24.03 -9.64
CA ASP A 148 -3.88 22.58 -9.42
C ASP A 148 -3.44 22.18 -8.01
N THR A 149 -4.00 22.89 -7.01
CA THR A 149 -3.65 22.81 -5.59
C THR A 149 -4.91 22.82 -4.71
N GLY A 150 -4.81 22.14 -3.56
CA GLY A 150 -5.77 22.20 -2.45
C GLY A 150 -7.11 21.44 -2.61
N GLY A 151 -7.37 20.83 -3.78
CA GLY A 151 -8.51 19.92 -3.97
C GLY A 151 -9.89 20.61 -3.80
N PHE A 152 -10.92 19.86 -3.40
CA PHE A 152 -12.26 20.44 -3.17
C PHE A 152 -12.39 21.12 -1.81
N LEU A 153 -11.48 20.86 -0.86
CA LEU A 153 -11.54 21.41 0.49
C LEU A 153 -10.91 22.81 0.59
N ASN A 154 -9.91 23.08 -0.25
CA ASN A 154 -9.23 24.37 -0.32
C ASN A 154 -8.81 24.69 -1.77
N PRO A 155 -9.75 24.79 -2.72
CA PRO A 155 -9.41 24.90 -4.14
C PRO A 155 -8.59 26.14 -4.42
N ALA A 156 -7.54 25.94 -5.22
CA ALA A 156 -6.54 26.94 -5.53
C ALA A 156 -5.87 27.58 -4.30
N GLU A 157 -5.90 26.91 -3.14
CA GLU A 157 -5.44 27.45 -1.85
C GLU A 157 -6.20 28.72 -1.43
N TRP A 158 -7.48 28.83 -1.81
CA TRP A 158 -8.33 29.98 -1.53
C TRP A 158 -8.34 30.39 -0.05
N ASN A 159 -8.34 29.43 0.87
CA ASN A 159 -8.37 29.68 2.31
C ASN A 159 -7.06 30.26 2.85
N ASP A 160 -5.97 30.22 2.08
CA ASP A 160 -4.65 30.71 2.45
C ASP A 160 -4.37 32.11 1.90
N ARG A 161 -5.36 32.73 1.24
CA ARG A 161 -5.24 34.07 0.64
C ARG A 161 -4.90 35.16 1.66
N CYS A 162 -4.21 36.20 1.17
CA CYS A 162 -3.79 37.36 1.95
C CYS A 162 -4.96 38.23 2.42
N GLN A 163 -4.69 39.12 3.38
CA GLN A 163 -5.68 40.03 3.97
C GLN A 163 -6.36 40.92 2.93
N THR A 164 -5.63 41.43 1.93
CA THR A 164 -6.22 42.23 0.84
C THR A 164 -7.27 41.45 0.06
N CYS A 165 -7.01 40.19 -0.26
CA CYS A 165 -7.99 39.34 -0.93
C CYS A 165 -9.19 39.03 -0.03
N ARG A 166 -8.98 38.82 1.27
CA ARG A 166 -10.08 38.62 2.24
C ARG A 166 -10.98 39.85 2.34
N GLN A 167 -10.39 41.04 2.42
CA GLN A 167 -11.13 42.30 2.49
C GLN A 167 -11.95 42.57 1.23
N ARG A 168 -11.36 42.35 0.04
CA ARG A 168 -12.02 42.63 -1.23
C ARG A 168 -13.13 41.64 -1.58
N TRP A 169 -12.85 40.34 -1.42
CA TRP A 169 -13.71 39.29 -1.95
C TRP A 169 -14.53 38.57 -0.89
N GLY A 170 -14.27 38.81 0.40
CA GLY A 170 -14.86 38.02 1.47
C GLY A 170 -14.61 36.53 1.22
N ASN A 171 -15.68 35.73 1.22
CA ASN A 171 -15.64 34.30 0.90
C ASN A 171 -16.16 33.97 -0.52
N ASP A 172 -16.39 34.97 -1.38
CA ASP A 172 -16.91 34.77 -2.74
C ASP A 172 -15.82 34.34 -3.73
N TYR A 173 -15.44 33.07 -3.63
CA TYR A 173 -14.45 32.46 -4.49
C TYR A 173 -14.85 32.52 -5.98
N ALA A 174 -16.13 32.36 -6.30
CA ALA A 174 -16.61 32.40 -7.68
C ALA A 174 -16.39 33.77 -8.33
N ALA A 175 -16.73 34.86 -7.63
CA ALA A 175 -16.51 36.21 -8.14
C ALA A 175 -15.03 36.53 -8.31
N ALA A 176 -14.20 36.18 -7.32
CA ALA A 176 -12.75 36.40 -7.39
C ALA A 176 -12.14 35.65 -8.58
N THR A 177 -12.53 34.40 -8.80
CA THR A 177 -12.04 33.57 -9.90
C THR A 177 -12.58 34.03 -11.26
N ALA A 178 -13.86 34.34 -11.37
CA ALA A 178 -14.42 34.87 -12.62
C ALA A 178 -13.75 36.21 -13.02
N HIS A 179 -13.45 37.06 -12.04
CA HIS A 179 -12.77 38.35 -12.27
C HIS A 179 -11.38 38.19 -12.88
N ILE A 180 -10.56 37.25 -12.40
CA ILE A 180 -9.22 37.04 -12.97
C ILE A 180 -9.30 36.56 -14.42
N TYR A 181 -10.24 35.67 -14.74
CA TYR A 181 -10.45 35.20 -16.12
C TYR A 181 -11.02 36.28 -17.03
N ARG A 182 -11.89 37.16 -16.49
CA ARG A 182 -12.45 38.28 -17.25
C ARG A 182 -11.38 39.24 -17.74
N ILE A 183 -10.39 39.57 -16.91
CA ILE A 183 -9.26 40.42 -17.31
C ILE A 183 -8.53 39.85 -18.53
N TYR A 184 -8.25 38.54 -18.53
CA TYR A 184 -7.63 37.89 -19.68
C TYR A 184 -8.56 37.83 -20.89
N TYR A 185 -9.85 37.54 -20.68
CA TYR A 185 -10.85 37.51 -21.74
C TYR A 185 -10.94 38.83 -22.48
N ASP A 186 -11.04 39.95 -21.74
CA ASP A 186 -11.17 41.28 -22.33
C ASP A 186 -9.91 41.66 -23.13
N ALA A 187 -8.71 41.37 -22.59
CA ALA A 187 -7.44 41.62 -23.28
C ALA A 187 -7.30 40.79 -24.57
N ILE A 188 -7.70 39.51 -24.54
CA ILE A 188 -7.69 38.62 -25.70
C ILE A 188 -8.69 39.10 -26.75
N ARG A 189 -9.95 39.33 -26.37
CA ARG A 189 -11.01 39.75 -27.30
C ARG A 189 -10.68 41.05 -28.03
N LYS A 190 -9.98 41.97 -27.37
CA LYS A 190 -9.51 43.23 -27.98
C LYS A 190 -8.57 43.01 -29.18
N ARG A 191 -7.79 41.92 -29.20
CA ARG A 191 -6.76 41.64 -30.22
C ARG A 191 -7.09 40.45 -31.13
N LEU A 192 -7.86 39.51 -30.61
CA LEU A 192 -8.22 38.23 -31.22
C LEU A 192 -9.73 38.00 -31.01
N PRO A 193 -10.60 38.74 -31.71
CA PRO A 193 -12.05 38.69 -31.48
C PRO A 193 -12.65 37.30 -31.74
N ASP A 194 -12.01 36.47 -32.57
CA ASP A 194 -12.50 35.13 -32.94
C ASP A 194 -11.85 33.99 -32.15
N ALA A 195 -10.86 34.26 -31.29
CA ALA A 195 -10.16 33.20 -30.57
C ALA A 195 -11.07 32.48 -29.57
N ARG A 196 -11.00 31.16 -29.46
CA ARG A 196 -11.75 30.41 -28.43
C ARG A 196 -10.94 30.36 -27.14
N MET A 197 -11.63 30.49 -26.02
CA MET A 197 -11.02 30.40 -24.70
C MET A 197 -11.54 29.17 -23.96
N HIS A 198 -10.62 28.36 -23.47
CA HIS A 198 -10.90 27.14 -22.73
C HIS A 198 -10.30 27.28 -21.33
N ILE A 199 -11.10 27.15 -20.28
CA ILE A 199 -10.61 27.41 -18.92
C ILE A 199 -10.81 26.20 -18.01
N VAL A 200 -9.76 25.89 -17.24
CA VAL A 200 -9.77 24.90 -16.16
C VAL A 200 -9.85 25.66 -14.85
N ILE A 201 -11.03 25.66 -14.22
CA ILE A 201 -11.29 26.33 -12.95
C ILE A 201 -11.21 25.30 -11.81
N TYR A 202 -10.44 25.55 -10.75
CA TYR A 202 -10.45 24.64 -9.61
C TYR A 202 -11.68 24.84 -8.71
N PRO A 203 -12.26 23.76 -8.19
CA PRO A 203 -11.99 22.38 -8.57
C PRO A 203 -12.74 21.99 -9.87
N TYR A 204 -12.02 21.39 -10.83
CA TYR A 204 -12.52 21.05 -12.17
C TYR A 204 -12.98 19.58 -12.32
N GLY A 205 -12.84 18.78 -11.26
CA GLY A 205 -13.38 17.42 -11.22
C GLY A 205 -14.90 17.46 -11.03
N ILE A 206 -15.65 17.05 -12.04
CA ILE A 206 -17.12 17.13 -11.95
C ILE A 206 -17.76 15.88 -11.34
N GLY A 207 -16.97 14.84 -11.03
CA GLY A 207 -17.47 13.60 -10.43
C GLY A 207 -18.22 13.81 -9.11
N ILE A 208 -17.82 14.82 -8.34
CA ILE A 208 -18.47 15.19 -7.07
C ILE A 208 -19.90 15.70 -7.24
N LEU A 209 -20.36 16.03 -8.45
CA LEU A 209 -21.71 16.53 -8.66
C LEU A 209 -22.78 15.43 -8.50
N THR A 210 -22.37 14.17 -8.36
CA THR A 210 -23.23 13.05 -8.00
C THR A 210 -22.91 12.58 -6.58
N GLN A 211 -23.90 11.97 -5.92
CA GLN A 211 -23.72 11.46 -4.56
C GLN A 211 -22.57 10.44 -4.50
N ASP A 212 -22.62 9.40 -5.34
CA ASP A 212 -21.58 8.36 -5.42
C ASP A 212 -20.17 8.93 -5.69
N GLY A 213 -20.05 9.87 -6.64
CA GLY A 213 -18.74 10.46 -6.95
C GLY A 213 -18.19 11.34 -5.83
N ALA A 214 -19.05 12.06 -5.11
CA ALA A 214 -18.67 12.82 -3.92
C ALA A 214 -18.27 11.91 -2.75
N GLU A 215 -19.00 10.81 -2.51
CA GLU A 215 -18.66 9.82 -1.48
C GLU A 215 -17.31 9.17 -1.76
N ARG A 216 -17.04 8.77 -3.02
CA ARG A 216 -15.71 8.26 -3.41
C ARG A 216 -14.60 9.28 -3.15
N TYR A 217 -14.84 10.55 -3.45
CA TYR A 217 -13.87 11.60 -3.15
C TYR A 217 -13.62 11.71 -1.65
N VAL A 218 -14.66 11.85 -0.83
CA VAL A 218 -14.54 11.98 0.64
C VAL A 218 -13.85 10.75 1.24
N THR A 219 -14.24 9.54 0.85
CA THR A 219 -13.59 8.29 1.26
C THR A 219 -12.11 8.27 0.90
N SER A 220 -11.73 8.76 -0.29
CA SER A 220 -10.31 8.81 -0.70
C SER A 220 -9.45 9.76 0.14
N GLN A 221 -10.06 10.78 0.75
CA GLN A 221 -9.40 11.80 1.57
C GLN A 221 -9.38 11.42 3.06
N PHE A 222 -10.47 10.83 3.56
CA PHE A 222 -10.69 10.65 5.00
C PHE A 222 -10.84 9.19 5.43
N GLY A 223 -10.81 8.25 4.49
CA GLY A 223 -11.19 6.85 4.71
C GLY A 223 -12.71 6.66 4.65
N PRO A 224 -13.18 5.42 4.54
CA PRO A 224 -14.59 5.09 4.64
C PRO A 224 -15.11 5.44 6.03
N GLY A 225 -16.37 5.87 6.13
CA GLY A 225 -16.95 6.28 7.40
C GLY A 225 -18.39 6.80 7.27
N PRO A 226 -19.09 7.01 8.39
CA PRO A 226 -20.52 7.34 8.42
C PRO A 226 -20.79 8.79 8.03
N GLY A 227 -19.82 9.68 8.24
CA GLY A 227 -19.89 11.07 7.79
C GLY A 227 -19.61 11.24 6.30
N VAL A 228 -19.32 10.16 5.56
CA VAL A 228 -18.97 10.23 4.13
C VAL A 228 -20.15 10.75 3.32
N ALA A 229 -21.34 10.17 3.49
CA ALA A 229 -22.53 10.56 2.74
C ALA A 229 -22.93 12.02 3.00
N ASP A 230 -22.83 12.46 4.25
CA ASP A 230 -23.22 13.81 4.69
C ASP A 230 -22.19 14.84 4.24
N SER A 231 -20.90 14.53 4.37
CA SER A 231 -19.82 15.35 3.81
C SER A 231 -19.90 15.43 2.28
N ALA A 232 -20.28 14.34 1.61
CA ALA A 232 -20.50 14.31 0.17
C ALA A 232 -21.67 15.21 -0.23
N ARG A 233 -22.78 15.20 0.52
CA ARG A 233 -23.89 16.15 0.32
C ARG A 233 -23.44 17.59 0.55
N GLY A 234 -22.68 17.86 1.60
CA GLY A 234 -22.13 19.19 1.89
C GLY A 234 -21.22 19.72 0.78
N LEU A 235 -20.32 18.88 0.26
CA LEU A 235 -19.50 19.21 -0.91
C LEU A 235 -20.37 19.56 -2.12
N ARG A 236 -21.42 18.80 -2.40
CA ARG A 236 -22.34 19.09 -3.51
C ARG A 236 -23.08 20.41 -3.33
N GLN A 237 -23.63 20.64 -2.15
CA GLN A 237 -24.31 21.89 -1.80
C GLN A 237 -23.38 23.11 -1.87
N GLN A 238 -22.08 22.92 -1.68
CA GLN A 238 -21.07 23.96 -1.87
C GLN A 238 -20.75 24.20 -3.36
N TRP A 239 -20.55 23.12 -4.13
CA TRP A 239 -19.98 23.21 -5.49
C TRP A 239 -21.01 23.35 -6.62
N GLU A 240 -22.25 22.89 -6.44
CA GLU A 240 -23.33 23.14 -7.43
C GLU A 240 -23.64 24.65 -7.58
N PRO A 241 -23.85 25.43 -6.50
CA PRO A 241 -24.07 26.89 -6.62
C PRO A 241 -22.85 27.63 -7.16
N PHE A 242 -21.64 27.17 -6.82
CA PHE A 242 -20.40 27.73 -7.38
C PHE A 242 -20.40 27.66 -8.91
N TRP A 243 -20.70 26.49 -9.49
CA TRP A 243 -20.69 26.33 -10.95
C TRP A 243 -21.82 27.10 -11.65
N ARG A 244 -22.99 27.25 -11.03
CA ARG A 244 -24.04 28.17 -11.53
C ARG A 244 -23.52 29.61 -11.54
N ARG A 245 -22.96 30.07 -10.43
CA ARG A 245 -22.43 31.44 -10.29
C ARG A 245 -21.31 31.71 -11.30
N ILE A 246 -20.38 30.79 -11.49
CA ILE A 246 -19.32 30.88 -12.52
C ILE A 246 -19.92 30.93 -13.93
N THR A 247 -20.97 30.15 -14.20
CA THR A 247 -21.65 30.15 -15.51
C THR A 247 -22.27 31.50 -15.84
N ASP A 248 -22.87 32.16 -14.85
CA ASP A 248 -23.49 33.48 -15.00
C ASP A 248 -22.46 34.61 -15.16
N LEU A 249 -21.35 34.53 -14.40
CA LEU A 249 -20.33 35.58 -14.38
C LEU A 249 -19.42 35.59 -15.64
N LEU A 250 -19.30 34.46 -16.34
CA LEU A 250 -18.38 34.32 -17.48
C LEU A 250 -19.10 34.34 -18.84
N PRO A 251 -18.48 34.93 -19.89
CA PRO A 251 -19.02 34.98 -21.25
C PRO A 251 -19.41 33.60 -21.79
N LYS A 252 -20.54 33.49 -22.51
CA LYS A 252 -21.10 32.19 -22.98
C LYS A 252 -20.21 31.43 -23.98
N ASP A 253 -19.31 32.14 -24.65
CA ASP A 253 -18.37 31.62 -25.65
C ASP A 253 -17.09 31.02 -25.04
N ILE A 254 -16.88 31.16 -23.72
CA ILE A 254 -15.83 30.42 -23.00
C ILE A 254 -16.28 28.98 -22.77
N THR A 255 -15.38 28.01 -22.99
CA THR A 255 -15.64 26.61 -22.65
C THR A 255 -15.05 26.22 -21.30
N PHE A 256 -15.72 25.33 -20.56
CA PHE A 256 -15.22 24.82 -19.29
C PHE A 256 -14.57 23.44 -19.44
N CYS A 257 -13.38 23.30 -18.88
CA CYS A 257 -12.66 22.04 -18.82
C CYS A 257 -13.10 21.19 -17.62
N PHE A 258 -13.15 19.88 -17.82
CA PHE A 258 -13.37 18.89 -16.77
C PHE A 258 -12.64 17.58 -17.09
N ARG A 259 -12.45 16.72 -16.08
CA ARG A 259 -11.84 15.38 -16.21
C ARG A 259 -12.88 14.29 -16.41
N GLU A 260 -12.48 13.22 -17.08
CA GLU A 260 -13.31 12.03 -17.31
C GLU A 260 -13.96 11.49 -16.02
N THR A 261 -15.24 11.14 -16.11
CA THR A 261 -16.07 10.67 -15.00
C THR A 261 -17.34 9.96 -15.53
N HIS A 262 -18.21 9.51 -14.63
CA HIS A 262 -19.46 8.85 -14.98
C HIS A 262 -20.44 9.77 -15.73
N GLU A 263 -21.22 9.19 -16.65
CA GLU A 263 -22.17 9.92 -17.49
C GLU A 263 -23.15 10.78 -16.67
N SER A 264 -23.57 10.30 -15.50
CA SER A 264 -24.46 11.02 -14.59
C SER A 264 -23.86 12.35 -14.11
N ALA A 265 -22.55 12.40 -13.83
CA ALA A 265 -21.86 13.62 -13.44
C ALA A 265 -21.70 14.58 -14.64
N VAL A 266 -21.47 14.07 -15.85
CA VAL A 266 -21.44 14.89 -17.08
C VAL A 266 -22.82 15.51 -17.33
N LYS A 267 -23.90 14.74 -17.21
CA LYS A 267 -25.29 15.23 -17.31
C LYS A 267 -25.61 16.28 -16.25
N ALA A 268 -25.21 16.05 -14.99
CA ALA A 268 -25.37 17.02 -13.92
C ALA A 268 -24.62 18.32 -14.22
N PHE A 269 -23.36 18.23 -14.69
CA PHE A 269 -22.59 19.41 -15.06
C PHE A 269 -23.23 20.19 -16.21
N ARG A 270 -23.73 19.50 -17.24
CA ARG A 270 -24.49 20.11 -18.35
C ARG A 270 -25.72 20.87 -17.88
N ALA A 271 -26.46 20.34 -16.91
CA ALA A 271 -27.60 21.03 -16.32
C ALA A 271 -27.21 22.32 -15.58
N LEU A 272 -25.96 22.45 -15.11
CA LEU A 272 -25.46 23.68 -14.47
C LEU A 272 -24.97 24.71 -15.50
N VAL A 273 -24.38 24.27 -16.62
CA VAL A 273 -23.68 25.16 -17.57
C VAL A 273 -24.43 25.42 -18.88
N GLY A 274 -25.54 24.72 -19.13
CA GLY A 274 -26.40 24.86 -20.31
C GLY A 274 -25.71 24.52 -21.64
N ASP A 275 -26.04 25.26 -22.71
CA ASP A 275 -25.50 25.09 -24.07
C ASP A 275 -24.08 25.66 -24.27
N ARG A 276 -23.37 25.95 -23.18
CA ARG A 276 -21.96 26.31 -23.20
C ARG A 276 -21.14 25.15 -23.78
N GLY A 277 -20.11 25.45 -24.57
CA GLY A 277 -19.16 24.44 -25.03
C GLY A 277 -18.36 23.86 -23.87
N LEU A 278 -18.09 22.56 -23.87
CA LEU A 278 -17.17 21.96 -22.92
C LEU A 278 -15.81 21.71 -23.55
N PHE A 279 -14.79 21.62 -22.70
CA PHE A 279 -13.43 21.22 -23.06
C PHE A 279 -13.07 19.94 -22.30
N PRO A 280 -13.64 18.76 -22.63
CA PRO A 280 -13.35 17.54 -21.89
C PRO A 280 -11.88 17.17 -22.04
N TRP A 281 -11.17 17.10 -20.92
CA TRP A 281 -9.80 16.60 -20.88
C TRP A 281 -9.79 15.14 -20.42
N ILE A 282 -9.80 14.24 -21.40
CA ILE A 282 -10.05 12.80 -21.17
C ILE A 282 -8.75 12.02 -21.13
N LYS A 283 -8.41 11.40 -20.01
CA LYS A 283 -7.32 10.42 -19.94
C LYS A 283 -7.88 9.01 -19.78
N LEU A 284 -7.92 8.27 -20.89
CA LEU A 284 -8.70 7.04 -21.00
C LEU A 284 -8.15 5.82 -20.23
N LEU A 285 -6.84 5.76 -19.90
CA LEU A 285 -6.22 4.73 -19.06
C LEU A 285 -5.28 5.36 -18.00
N THR A 286 -5.04 4.70 -16.86
CA THR A 286 -4.07 5.17 -15.84
C THR A 286 -2.66 4.74 -16.21
N ASP A 287 -1.70 5.35 -15.54
CA ASP A 287 -0.30 5.28 -15.91
C ASP A 287 0.53 4.03 -15.53
N PRO A 288 0.00 2.93 -14.95
CA PRO A 288 0.67 1.64 -15.10
C PRO A 288 0.19 0.89 -16.37
N TRP A 289 -0.97 1.23 -16.93
CA TRP A 289 -1.66 0.45 -17.96
C TRP A 289 -1.72 1.15 -19.32
N VAL A 290 -0.54 1.38 -19.91
CA VAL A 290 -0.45 1.97 -21.26
C VAL A 290 -0.04 0.89 -22.25
N ALA A 291 -0.99 0.01 -22.58
CA ALA A 291 -0.87 -0.93 -23.70
C ALA A 291 -0.93 -0.19 -25.05
N PHE A 292 -0.59 -0.87 -26.15
CA PHE A 292 -0.66 -0.27 -27.49
C PHE A 292 -2.09 0.10 -27.93
N TYR A 293 -3.09 -0.59 -27.39
CA TYR A 293 -4.50 -0.32 -27.64
C TYR A 293 -5.37 -0.78 -26.47
N SER A 294 -6.60 -0.28 -26.38
CA SER A 294 -7.59 -0.65 -25.37
C SER A 294 -9.00 -0.39 -25.89
N GLU A 295 -10.02 -0.90 -25.18
CA GLU A 295 -11.41 -0.60 -25.51
C GLU A 295 -11.82 0.84 -25.15
N SER A 296 -11.02 1.54 -24.33
CA SER A 296 -11.36 2.84 -23.75
C SER A 296 -11.80 3.96 -24.71
N PRO A 297 -11.35 4.04 -25.99
CA PRO A 297 -11.85 5.04 -26.94
C PRO A 297 -13.37 5.00 -27.13
N ARG A 298 -14.00 3.84 -26.92
CA ARG A 298 -15.45 3.64 -27.06
C ARG A 298 -16.29 4.55 -26.16
N TRP A 299 -15.69 5.09 -25.10
CA TRP A 299 -16.35 5.94 -24.10
C TRP A 299 -16.42 7.42 -24.47
N THR A 300 -15.79 7.83 -25.58
CA THR A 300 -15.66 9.24 -25.98
C THR A 300 -17.02 9.97 -26.01
N GLY A 301 -18.08 9.29 -26.47
CA GLY A 301 -19.44 9.85 -26.52
C GLY A 301 -20.04 10.22 -25.16
N THR A 302 -19.48 9.73 -24.05
CA THR A 302 -19.90 10.12 -22.68
C THR A 302 -19.62 11.59 -22.40
N PHE A 303 -18.55 12.12 -23.00
CA PHE A 303 -17.97 13.42 -22.65
C PHE A 303 -18.20 14.50 -23.70
N HIS A 304 -18.48 14.05 -24.93
CA HIS A 304 -18.54 14.87 -26.13
C HIS A 304 -19.81 14.56 -26.90
N GLY A 305 -20.54 15.60 -27.33
CA GLY A 305 -21.74 15.43 -28.14
C GLY A 305 -22.41 16.72 -28.61
N ASN A 306 -21.97 17.90 -28.14
CA ASN A 306 -22.44 19.19 -28.63
C ASN A 306 -21.44 19.77 -29.66
N ARG A 307 -21.95 20.47 -30.69
CA ARG A 307 -21.13 21.12 -31.72
C ARG A 307 -20.13 22.14 -31.18
N ARG A 308 -20.39 22.70 -30.00
CA ARG A 308 -19.50 23.66 -29.31
C ARG A 308 -18.44 23.01 -28.44
N ASP A 309 -18.48 21.69 -28.28
CA ASP A 309 -17.50 20.97 -27.47
C ASP A 309 -16.17 20.86 -28.21
N PHE A 310 -15.10 21.02 -27.46
CA PHE A 310 -13.75 20.87 -27.93
C PHE A 310 -13.10 19.72 -27.16
N LEU A 311 -12.98 18.57 -27.81
CA LEU A 311 -12.39 17.40 -27.18
C LEU A 311 -10.87 17.53 -27.07
N PHE A 312 -10.35 17.54 -25.85
CA PHE A 312 -8.91 17.52 -25.59
C PHE A 312 -8.50 16.14 -25.10
N SER A 313 -8.18 15.25 -26.04
CA SER A 313 -7.67 13.92 -25.70
C SER A 313 -6.15 13.89 -25.81
N PRO A 314 -5.44 13.62 -24.70
CA PRO A 314 -4.03 13.40 -24.70
C PRO A 314 -3.63 12.01 -25.23
N THR A 315 -4.53 11.25 -25.84
CA THR A 315 -4.17 9.97 -26.45
C THR A 315 -3.57 10.12 -27.86
N LEU A 316 -3.68 11.30 -28.51
CA LEU A 316 -3.01 11.66 -29.80
C LEU A 316 -1.48 11.77 -29.71
N GLU A 317 -0.91 11.38 -28.59
CA GLU A 317 0.39 11.85 -28.10
C GLU A 317 1.39 10.71 -27.92
N THR A 318 0.93 9.49 -28.16
CA THR A 318 1.81 8.34 -28.29
C THR A 318 2.38 8.30 -29.70
N PHE A 319 3.64 7.90 -29.81
CA PHE A 319 4.29 7.72 -31.12
C PHE A 319 3.47 6.85 -32.06
N LEU A 320 2.80 5.83 -31.50
CA LEU A 320 1.79 5.03 -32.15
C LEU A 320 0.39 5.63 -31.91
N PRO A 321 -0.25 6.29 -32.90
CA PRO A 321 -1.49 7.05 -32.66
C PRO A 321 -2.77 6.20 -32.76
N LEU A 322 -2.71 4.87 -32.68
CA LEU A 322 -3.87 3.99 -32.91
C LEU A 322 -5.05 4.28 -31.97
N GLN A 323 -4.79 4.35 -30.66
CA GLN A 323 -5.82 4.66 -29.67
C GLN A 323 -6.42 6.05 -29.89
N ALA A 324 -5.60 6.99 -30.35
CA ALA A 324 -6.03 8.35 -30.64
C ALA A 324 -6.92 8.47 -31.86
N LEU A 325 -6.55 7.77 -32.93
CA LEU A 325 -7.35 7.68 -34.15
C LEU A 325 -8.68 6.98 -33.85
N ALA A 326 -8.69 6.00 -32.95
CA ALA A 326 -9.93 5.41 -32.44
C ALA A 326 -10.78 6.42 -31.66
N VAL A 327 -10.19 7.23 -30.76
CA VAL A 327 -10.92 8.33 -30.09
C VAL A 327 -11.52 9.29 -31.11
N ARG A 328 -10.78 9.60 -32.19
CA ARG A 328 -11.29 10.40 -33.30
C ARG A 328 -12.45 9.72 -34.04
N GLU A 329 -12.46 8.40 -34.20
CA GLU A 329 -13.62 7.70 -34.78
C GLU A 329 -14.87 7.92 -33.93
N TYR A 330 -14.76 7.76 -32.61
CA TYR A 330 -15.88 7.97 -31.69
C TYR A 330 -16.25 9.45 -31.49
N ALA A 331 -15.30 10.38 -31.66
CA ALA A 331 -15.59 11.81 -31.65
C ALA A 331 -16.37 12.24 -32.91
N TRP A 332 -16.06 11.64 -34.06
CA TRP A 332 -16.77 11.91 -35.32
C TRP A 332 -18.13 11.20 -35.39
N ASN A 333 -18.19 9.97 -34.87
CA ASN A 333 -19.40 9.16 -34.78
C ASN A 333 -19.49 8.53 -33.39
N ALA A 334 -20.22 9.19 -32.47
CA ALA A 334 -20.41 8.71 -31.10
C ALA A 334 -21.16 7.35 -31.02
N SER A 335 -21.74 6.90 -32.14
CA SER A 335 -22.40 5.60 -32.29
C SER A 335 -21.59 4.63 -33.18
N ALA A 336 -20.28 4.83 -33.33
CA ALA A 336 -19.42 3.87 -34.02
C ALA A 336 -19.48 2.48 -33.35
N PRO A 337 -19.22 1.38 -34.09
CA PRO A 337 -19.29 0.01 -33.56
C PRO A 337 -18.52 -0.13 -32.25
N GLY A 338 -19.16 -0.72 -31.25
CA GLY A 338 -18.63 -0.88 -29.91
C GLY A 338 -18.79 0.33 -29.00
N ALA A 339 -19.40 1.45 -29.41
CA ALA A 339 -19.61 2.60 -28.53
C ALA A 339 -20.28 2.21 -27.19
N ALA A 340 -19.81 2.79 -26.09
CA ALA A 340 -20.37 2.54 -24.76
C ALA A 340 -20.19 3.76 -23.85
N THR A 341 -20.89 3.77 -22.71
CA THR A 341 -20.67 4.78 -21.67
C THR A 341 -19.40 4.49 -20.88
N TRP A 342 -18.79 5.54 -20.34
CA TRP A 342 -17.62 5.46 -19.46
C TRP A 342 -17.82 4.43 -18.34
N ASN A 343 -16.91 3.46 -18.26
CA ASN A 343 -16.92 2.45 -17.20
C ASN A 343 -15.48 2.03 -16.88
N ARG A 344 -14.75 2.91 -16.22
CA ARG A 344 -13.37 2.64 -15.81
C ARG A 344 -13.33 1.77 -14.56
N LEU A 345 -12.62 0.66 -14.63
CA LEU A 345 -12.37 -0.26 -13.53
C LEU A 345 -11.33 0.32 -12.52
N PRO A 346 -11.29 -0.21 -11.29
CA PRO A 346 -10.19 0.03 -10.35
C PRO A 346 -8.82 -0.26 -10.97
N VAL A 347 -7.75 0.38 -10.45
CA VAL A 347 -6.40 0.29 -11.04
C VAL A 347 -5.89 -1.16 -11.11
N GLU A 348 -6.33 -2.04 -10.21
CA GLU A 348 -5.99 -3.47 -10.19
C GLU A 348 -6.57 -4.22 -11.39
N ASP A 349 -7.69 -3.74 -11.90
CA ASP A 349 -8.51 -4.37 -12.93
C ASP A 349 -8.49 -3.63 -14.27
N GLU A 350 -7.86 -2.45 -14.35
CA GLU A 350 -7.81 -1.64 -15.57
C GLU A 350 -7.21 -2.39 -16.76
N TRP A 351 -6.33 -3.37 -16.55
CA TRP A 351 -5.78 -4.21 -17.61
C TRP A 351 -6.86 -5.00 -18.38
N LYS A 352 -8.02 -5.28 -17.76
CA LYS A 352 -9.14 -5.97 -18.41
C LYS A 352 -9.73 -5.16 -19.57
N HIS A 353 -9.59 -3.82 -19.54
CA HIS A 353 -9.95 -2.96 -20.67
C HIS A 353 -9.02 -3.11 -21.88
N CYS A 354 -7.90 -3.78 -21.67
CA CYS A 354 -6.95 -4.15 -22.71
C CYS A 354 -7.12 -5.63 -23.11
N GLU A 355 -8.27 -6.27 -22.85
CA GLU A 355 -8.56 -7.58 -23.44
C GLU A 355 -9.08 -7.41 -24.87
N PRO A 356 -8.56 -8.14 -25.87
CA PRO A 356 -8.94 -7.97 -27.27
C PRO A 356 -10.31 -8.61 -27.56
N ARG A 357 -11.38 -7.89 -27.24
CA ARG A 357 -12.77 -8.38 -27.39
C ARG A 357 -13.72 -7.33 -27.98
N GLY A 358 -14.70 -7.82 -28.73
CA GLY A 358 -15.80 -7.02 -29.25
C GLY A 358 -15.41 -6.04 -30.36
N GLU A 359 -16.39 -5.24 -30.78
CA GLU A 359 -16.30 -4.42 -31.99
C GLU A 359 -15.18 -3.36 -31.97
N VAL A 360 -14.71 -2.94 -30.78
CA VAL A 360 -13.58 -2.01 -30.67
C VAL A 360 -12.28 -2.61 -31.20
N TYR A 361 -12.10 -3.93 -31.05
CA TYR A 361 -10.95 -4.68 -31.55
C TYR A 361 -11.24 -5.36 -32.89
N GLU A 362 -12.47 -5.80 -33.14
CA GLU A 362 -12.84 -6.54 -34.36
C GLU A 362 -13.12 -5.61 -35.55
N VAL A 363 -13.58 -4.39 -35.29
CA VAL A 363 -13.98 -3.42 -36.34
C VAL A 363 -13.11 -2.18 -36.30
N VAL A 364 -13.07 -1.48 -35.15
CA VAL A 364 -12.44 -0.15 -35.07
C VAL A 364 -10.92 -0.23 -35.21
N LEU A 365 -10.25 -1.13 -34.47
CA LEU A 365 -8.79 -1.29 -34.53
C LEU A 365 -8.29 -1.64 -35.95
N PRO A 366 -8.84 -2.65 -36.67
CA PRO A 366 -8.46 -2.93 -38.05
C PRO A 366 -8.73 -1.75 -39.00
N HIS A 367 -9.84 -1.03 -38.80
CA HIS A 367 -10.16 0.15 -39.60
C HIS A 367 -9.08 1.23 -39.46
N VAL A 368 -8.75 1.63 -38.23
CA VAL A 368 -7.73 2.67 -38.00
C VAL A 368 -6.33 2.21 -38.41
N ALA A 369 -5.99 0.93 -38.23
CA ALA A 369 -4.70 0.38 -38.63
C ALA A 369 -4.54 0.36 -40.16
N ARG A 370 -5.57 -0.02 -40.92
CA ARG A 370 -5.54 0.04 -42.39
C ARG A 370 -5.44 1.47 -42.91
N ASN A 371 -6.11 2.42 -42.28
CA ASN A 371 -6.05 3.83 -42.68
C ASN A 371 -4.66 4.43 -42.43
N LEU A 372 -3.95 3.99 -41.38
CA LEU A 372 -2.61 4.49 -41.06
C LEU A 372 -1.49 3.74 -41.80
N PHE A 373 -1.48 2.41 -41.76
CA PHE A 373 -0.39 1.56 -42.25
C PHE A 373 -0.66 0.97 -43.64
N GLY A 374 -1.81 1.27 -44.23
CA GLY A 374 -2.22 0.75 -45.53
C GLY A 374 -2.75 -0.69 -45.47
N ARG A 375 -3.39 -1.13 -46.56
CA ARG A 375 -4.07 -2.43 -46.64
C ARG A 375 -3.11 -3.63 -46.75
N ARG A 376 -1.85 -3.43 -47.18
CA ARG A 376 -0.85 -4.52 -47.32
C ARG A 376 -0.47 -5.15 -45.97
N VAL A 377 -0.47 -4.35 -44.90
CA VAL A 377 0.01 -4.77 -43.56
C VAL A 377 -0.87 -4.35 -42.38
N GLY A 378 -1.92 -3.53 -42.61
CA GLY A 378 -2.75 -2.98 -41.54
C GLY A 378 -3.40 -4.04 -40.65
N ASP A 379 -3.76 -5.20 -41.20
CA ASP A 379 -4.39 -6.28 -40.43
C ASP A 379 -3.40 -6.98 -39.50
N GLN A 380 -2.15 -7.16 -39.93
CA GLN A 380 -1.08 -7.67 -39.06
C GLN A 380 -0.74 -6.68 -37.96
N VAL A 381 -0.72 -5.39 -38.27
CA VAL A 381 -0.47 -4.35 -37.27
C VAL A 381 -1.61 -4.30 -36.25
N ALA A 382 -2.87 -4.41 -36.69
CA ALA A 382 -4.03 -4.50 -35.80
C ALA A 382 -3.94 -5.75 -34.91
N ALA A 383 -3.65 -6.92 -35.48
CA ALA A 383 -3.50 -8.17 -34.74
C ALA A 383 -2.34 -8.13 -33.73
N ALA A 384 -1.23 -7.47 -34.06
CA ALA A 384 -0.11 -7.26 -33.14
C ALA A 384 -0.49 -6.29 -32.02
N ALA A 385 -1.06 -5.13 -32.34
CA ALA A 385 -1.51 -4.17 -31.34
C ALA A 385 -2.54 -4.76 -30.35
N ALA A 386 -3.42 -5.64 -30.84
CA ALA A 386 -4.40 -6.39 -30.03
C ALA A 386 -3.77 -7.40 -29.06
N LYS A 387 -2.46 -7.66 -29.12
CA LYS A 387 -1.75 -8.43 -28.08
C LYS A 387 -1.61 -7.63 -26.78
N ASN A 388 -1.84 -6.32 -26.81
CA ASN A 388 -1.95 -5.45 -25.63
C ASN A 388 -0.78 -5.60 -24.64
N VAL A 389 0.42 -5.84 -25.18
CA VAL A 389 1.66 -5.80 -24.42
C VAL A 389 1.83 -4.42 -23.80
N CYS A 390 2.24 -4.37 -22.54
CA CYS A 390 2.44 -3.13 -21.80
C CYS A 390 3.94 -2.89 -21.53
N PRO A 391 4.64 -2.12 -22.37
CA PRO A 391 6.06 -1.83 -22.16
C PRO A 391 6.33 -1.17 -20.80
N TYR A 392 5.42 -0.34 -20.31
CA TYR A 392 5.61 0.36 -19.03
C TYR A 392 5.54 -0.58 -17.82
N GLU A 393 4.75 -1.67 -17.91
CA GLU A 393 4.72 -2.74 -16.91
C GLU A 393 6.04 -3.50 -16.89
N ILE A 394 6.57 -3.83 -18.07
CA ILE A 394 7.78 -4.63 -18.27
C ILE A 394 9.04 -3.85 -17.85
N PHE A 395 9.24 -2.64 -18.40
CA PHE A 395 10.47 -1.87 -18.17
C PHE A 395 10.43 -1.04 -16.88
N GLY A 396 9.26 -0.92 -16.25
CA GLY A 396 9.03 -0.10 -15.06
C GLY A 396 9.03 1.40 -15.37
N ASN A 397 8.13 2.15 -14.74
CA ASN A 397 8.03 3.60 -14.98
C ASN A 397 8.22 4.44 -13.71
N LYS A 398 9.33 5.18 -13.64
CA LYS A 398 9.58 6.20 -12.59
C LYS A 398 8.78 7.50 -12.81
N LEU A 399 8.24 7.75 -14.01
CA LEU A 399 7.45 8.95 -14.32
C LEU A 399 6.06 8.93 -13.68
N PHE A 400 5.56 7.75 -13.28
CA PHE A 400 4.16 7.57 -12.89
C PHE A 400 3.96 6.78 -11.58
N GLY A 401 4.95 6.80 -10.69
CA GLY A 401 4.81 6.20 -9.35
C GLY A 401 5.14 4.71 -9.24
N GLY A 402 5.65 4.09 -10.31
CA GLY A 402 6.05 2.67 -10.33
C GLY A 402 4.93 1.71 -10.73
N VAL A 403 5.30 0.46 -11.00
CA VAL A 403 4.35 -0.64 -11.26
C VAL A 403 3.98 -1.29 -9.92
N PRO A 404 2.69 -1.43 -9.58
CA PRO A 404 2.25 -2.11 -8.38
C PRO A 404 2.88 -3.50 -8.21
N THR A 405 3.22 -3.87 -6.98
CA THR A 405 3.93 -5.13 -6.68
C THR A 405 3.10 -6.36 -7.01
N TYR A 406 1.78 -6.30 -6.87
CA TYR A 406 0.87 -7.42 -7.20
C TYR A 406 0.85 -7.77 -8.70
N LEU A 407 1.39 -6.91 -9.56
CA LEU A 407 1.53 -7.17 -11.00
C LEU A 407 2.89 -7.77 -11.38
N LYS A 408 3.82 -7.85 -10.44
CA LYS A 408 5.17 -8.38 -10.68
C LYS A 408 5.24 -9.85 -10.30
N THR A 409 4.38 -10.67 -10.91
CA THR A 409 4.41 -12.14 -10.75
C THR A 409 5.07 -12.81 -11.94
N TYR A 410 5.54 -14.04 -11.74
CA TYR A 410 6.07 -14.85 -12.83
C TYR A 410 5.04 -15.02 -13.95
N GLU A 411 3.81 -15.39 -13.62
CA GLU A 411 2.73 -15.66 -14.56
C GLU A 411 2.42 -14.42 -15.40
N ARG A 412 2.42 -13.24 -14.78
CA ARG A 412 2.10 -11.99 -15.45
C ARG A 412 3.19 -11.59 -16.44
N MET A 413 4.47 -11.70 -16.05
CA MET A 413 5.59 -11.42 -16.93
C MET A 413 5.75 -12.46 -18.04
N GLN A 414 5.46 -13.73 -17.75
CA GLN A 414 5.44 -14.79 -18.77
C GLN A 414 4.34 -14.53 -19.81
N TRP A 415 3.14 -14.17 -19.37
CA TRP A 415 2.05 -13.78 -20.25
C TRP A 415 2.42 -12.59 -21.16
N GLN A 416 3.05 -11.54 -20.60
CA GLN A 416 3.58 -10.42 -21.38
C GLN A 416 4.63 -10.88 -22.41
N ALA A 417 5.53 -11.79 -22.05
CA ALA A 417 6.56 -12.32 -22.93
C ALA A 417 5.98 -13.09 -24.12
N ASP A 418 4.99 -13.96 -23.86
CA ASP A 418 4.35 -14.79 -24.88
C ASP A 418 3.56 -13.93 -25.88
N LEU A 419 2.78 -12.97 -25.37
CA LEU A 419 2.05 -12.03 -26.22
C LEU A 419 2.99 -11.12 -27.01
N ALA A 420 4.12 -10.74 -26.41
CA ALA A 420 5.14 -9.96 -27.11
C ALA A 420 5.81 -10.75 -28.23
N ALA A 421 6.08 -12.04 -28.02
CA ALA A 421 6.59 -12.92 -29.06
C ALA A 421 5.59 -13.06 -30.23
N GLN A 422 4.32 -13.29 -29.94
CA GLN A 422 3.28 -13.39 -30.98
C GLN A 422 3.14 -12.09 -31.79
N GLY A 423 3.17 -10.94 -31.11
CA GLY A 423 3.13 -9.62 -31.77
C GLY A 423 4.35 -9.37 -32.65
N ALA A 424 5.55 -9.71 -32.16
CA ALA A 424 6.78 -9.62 -32.94
C ALA A 424 6.73 -10.47 -34.22
N ASP A 425 6.27 -11.73 -34.12
CA ASP A 425 6.19 -12.65 -35.26
C ASP A 425 5.20 -12.18 -36.35
N LEU A 426 4.10 -11.52 -35.96
CA LEU A 426 3.18 -10.89 -36.92
C LEU A 426 3.86 -9.76 -37.70
N LEU A 427 4.62 -8.91 -37.01
CA LEU A 427 5.29 -7.76 -37.60
C LEU A 427 6.51 -8.16 -38.42
N ASP A 428 7.25 -9.19 -38.02
CA ASP A 428 8.36 -9.76 -38.80
C ASP A 428 7.86 -10.38 -40.11
N ARG A 429 6.74 -11.10 -40.09
CA ARG A 429 6.12 -11.61 -41.32
C ARG A 429 5.62 -10.50 -42.23
N ALA A 430 5.18 -9.37 -41.69
CA ALA A 430 4.84 -8.20 -42.48
C ALA A 430 6.10 -7.54 -43.07
N TRP A 431 7.17 -7.43 -42.29
CA TRP A 431 8.47 -6.90 -42.72
C TRP A 431 9.12 -7.72 -43.83
N ALA A 432 9.00 -9.04 -43.77
CA ALA A 432 9.52 -9.95 -44.80
C ALA A 432 8.87 -9.80 -46.19
N ARG A 433 7.75 -9.05 -46.30
CA ARG A 433 7.07 -8.77 -47.58
C ARG A 433 7.73 -7.66 -48.40
N ARG A 434 8.79 -7.04 -47.88
CA ARG A 434 9.53 -5.98 -48.54
C ARG A 434 10.30 -6.56 -49.73
N ALA A 435 10.12 -5.98 -50.91
CA ALA A 435 10.86 -6.41 -52.10
C ALA A 435 12.32 -5.91 -52.11
N SER A 436 12.63 -4.85 -51.36
CA SER A 436 13.95 -4.25 -51.27
C SER A 436 14.15 -3.48 -49.96
N ALA A 437 15.37 -3.00 -49.72
CA ALA A 437 15.71 -2.14 -48.58
C ALA A 437 15.03 -0.76 -48.60
N ASP A 438 14.40 -0.37 -49.71
CA ASP A 438 13.63 0.88 -49.84
C ASP A 438 12.11 0.66 -49.90
N ASP A 439 11.62 -0.59 -50.00
CA ASP A 439 10.17 -0.87 -50.02
C ASP A 439 9.55 -0.55 -48.66
N LYS A 440 8.72 0.50 -48.60
CA LYS A 440 7.98 0.93 -47.39
C LYS A 440 6.62 0.24 -47.25
N LEU A 441 6.38 -0.85 -47.97
CA LEU A 441 5.15 -1.64 -47.93
C LEU A 441 3.88 -0.85 -48.31
N GLY A 442 4.04 0.22 -49.09
CA GLY A 442 2.97 1.15 -49.44
C GLY A 442 2.59 2.14 -48.33
N MET A 443 3.41 2.26 -47.28
CA MET A 443 3.25 3.25 -46.22
C MET A 443 3.92 4.58 -46.58
N THR A 444 3.42 5.67 -45.99
CA THR A 444 4.15 6.94 -45.90
C THR A 444 5.34 6.81 -44.94
N ASP A 445 6.31 7.73 -45.01
CA ASP A 445 7.44 7.77 -44.07
C ASP A 445 6.97 7.85 -42.62
N PHE A 446 5.91 8.63 -42.39
CA PHE A 446 5.27 8.76 -41.09
C PHE A 446 4.80 7.39 -40.55
N ALA A 447 4.06 6.63 -41.36
CA ALA A 447 3.54 5.32 -40.95
C ALA A 447 4.65 4.27 -40.86
N PHE A 448 5.63 4.29 -41.77
CA PHE A 448 6.73 3.33 -41.79
C PHE A 448 7.62 3.42 -40.54
N ARG A 449 7.94 4.62 -40.05
CA ARG A 449 8.64 4.82 -38.77
C ARG A 449 7.92 4.18 -37.59
N ARG A 450 6.58 4.27 -37.58
CA ARG A 450 5.72 3.76 -36.50
C ARG A 450 5.54 2.25 -36.57
N PHE A 451 5.60 1.70 -37.78
CA PHE A 451 5.70 0.26 -38.00
C PHE A 451 7.03 -0.29 -37.44
N ILE A 452 8.16 0.37 -37.74
CA ILE A 452 9.48 0.00 -37.21
C ILE A 452 9.47 0.04 -35.68
N TYR A 453 8.99 1.14 -35.09
CA TYR A 453 8.88 1.27 -33.64
C TYR A 453 8.08 0.14 -33.00
N LEU A 454 6.93 -0.21 -33.59
CA LEU A 454 6.08 -1.28 -33.04
C LEU A 454 6.82 -2.62 -33.09
N ARG A 455 7.42 -2.94 -34.23
CA ARG A 455 8.22 -4.16 -34.43
C ARG A 455 9.36 -4.26 -33.42
N GLU A 456 10.13 -3.19 -33.29
CA GLU A 456 11.25 -3.09 -32.37
C GLU A 456 10.81 -3.19 -30.91
N THR A 457 9.73 -2.50 -30.53
CA THR A 457 9.22 -2.51 -29.16
C THR A 457 8.72 -3.90 -28.76
N PHE A 458 7.99 -4.60 -29.64
CA PHE A 458 7.56 -5.97 -29.37
C PHE A 458 8.75 -6.90 -29.13
N ARG A 459 9.81 -6.79 -29.93
CA ARG A 459 11.04 -7.56 -29.75
C ARG A 459 11.75 -7.24 -28.43
N CYS A 460 11.88 -5.97 -28.07
CA CYS A 460 12.47 -5.60 -26.79
C CYS A 460 11.60 -6.06 -25.60
N CYS A 461 10.27 -5.91 -25.69
CA CYS A 461 9.33 -6.37 -24.66
C CYS A 461 9.42 -7.88 -24.45
N LYS A 462 9.48 -8.66 -25.53
CA LYS A 462 9.63 -10.12 -25.47
C LYS A 462 10.80 -10.50 -24.58
N TRP A 463 12.01 -10.06 -24.93
CA TRP A 463 13.22 -10.49 -24.21
C TRP A 463 13.30 -9.92 -22.80
N MET A 464 12.88 -8.67 -22.60
CA MET A 464 12.86 -8.07 -21.27
C MET A 464 11.87 -8.79 -20.34
N ALA A 465 10.64 -9.04 -20.81
CA ALA A 465 9.63 -9.75 -20.04
C ALA A 465 10.06 -11.20 -19.74
N THR A 466 10.67 -11.90 -20.70
CA THR A 466 11.24 -13.24 -20.47
C THR A 466 12.32 -13.21 -19.38
N ALA A 467 13.26 -12.26 -19.43
CA ALA A 467 14.31 -12.14 -18.43
C ALA A 467 13.72 -11.85 -17.02
N LEU A 468 12.73 -10.96 -16.94
CA LEU A 468 12.06 -10.63 -15.68
C LEU A 468 11.21 -11.79 -15.14
N ALA A 469 10.48 -12.50 -16.01
CA ALA A 469 9.71 -13.69 -15.64
C ALA A 469 10.64 -14.74 -15.01
N HIS A 470 11.75 -15.06 -15.67
CA HIS A 470 12.73 -15.99 -15.15
C HIS A 470 13.40 -15.53 -13.84
N ASN A 471 13.66 -14.23 -13.67
CA ASN A 471 14.14 -13.70 -12.41
C ASN A 471 13.12 -13.89 -11.27
N LEU A 472 11.85 -13.59 -11.51
CA LEU A 472 10.77 -13.80 -10.52
C LEU A 472 10.62 -15.27 -10.18
N ARG A 473 10.61 -16.14 -11.21
CA ARG A 473 10.54 -17.59 -11.04
C ARG A 473 11.71 -18.13 -10.23
N ALA A 474 12.93 -17.65 -10.48
CA ALA A 474 14.09 -18.05 -9.70
C ALA A 474 13.95 -17.71 -8.22
N ARG A 475 13.39 -16.54 -7.89
CA ARG A 475 13.16 -16.12 -6.50
C ARG A 475 12.07 -16.94 -5.83
N GLU A 476 10.99 -17.26 -6.54
CA GLU A 476 9.93 -18.17 -6.06
C GLU A 476 10.49 -19.56 -5.75
N LEU A 477 11.17 -20.17 -6.74
CA LEU A 477 11.81 -21.47 -6.58
C LEU A 477 12.86 -21.48 -5.46
N ALA A 478 13.62 -20.40 -5.30
CA ALA A 478 14.57 -20.26 -4.19
C ALA A 478 13.87 -20.25 -2.82
N ARG A 479 12.75 -19.53 -2.69
CA ARG A 479 11.96 -19.52 -1.45
C ARG A 479 11.30 -20.88 -1.18
N GLU A 480 11.00 -21.65 -2.23
CA GLU A 480 10.55 -23.05 -2.14
C GLU A 480 11.68 -24.05 -1.85
N GLY A 481 12.94 -23.61 -1.71
CA GLY A 481 14.09 -24.48 -1.49
C GLY A 481 14.60 -25.21 -2.73
N LYS A 482 14.01 -24.97 -3.92
CA LYS A 482 14.37 -25.61 -5.20
C LYS A 482 15.56 -24.92 -5.87
N LEU A 483 16.73 -24.98 -5.23
CA LEU A 483 17.91 -24.21 -5.67
C LEU A 483 18.38 -24.56 -7.09
N ALA A 484 18.33 -25.83 -7.49
CA ALA A 484 18.74 -26.25 -8.84
C ALA A 484 17.82 -25.66 -9.92
N GLU A 485 16.51 -25.72 -9.71
CA GLU A 485 15.52 -25.11 -10.61
C GLU A 485 15.62 -23.58 -10.59
N ALA A 486 15.88 -22.97 -9.43
CA ALA A 486 16.11 -21.53 -9.31
C ALA A 486 17.33 -21.07 -10.13
N LYS A 487 18.43 -21.84 -10.10
CA LYS A 487 19.62 -21.60 -10.92
C LYS A 487 19.31 -21.77 -12.42
N ALA A 488 18.60 -22.83 -12.80
CA ALA A 488 18.20 -23.04 -14.19
C ALA A 488 17.31 -21.91 -14.71
N ALA A 489 16.39 -21.40 -13.88
CA ALA A 489 15.58 -20.24 -14.20
C ALA A 489 16.45 -18.98 -14.38
N LEU A 490 17.42 -18.73 -13.49
CA LEU A 490 18.37 -17.63 -13.67
C LEU A 490 19.17 -17.73 -14.97
N ASP A 491 19.67 -18.92 -15.30
CA ASP A 491 20.43 -19.14 -16.53
C ASP A 491 19.58 -18.90 -17.77
N ALA A 492 18.31 -19.32 -17.76
CA ALA A 492 17.35 -18.99 -18.80
C ALA A 492 17.10 -17.48 -18.91
N GLY A 493 17.00 -16.78 -17.77
CA GLY A 493 16.89 -15.31 -17.72
C GLY A 493 18.12 -14.61 -18.32
N LYS A 494 19.33 -15.06 -17.98
CA LYS A 494 20.60 -14.55 -18.54
C LYS A 494 20.69 -14.84 -20.05
N ALA A 495 20.28 -16.03 -20.48
CA ALA A 495 20.24 -16.39 -21.89
C ALA A 495 19.26 -15.51 -22.68
N ALA A 496 18.13 -15.13 -22.08
CA ALA A 496 17.17 -14.19 -22.66
C ALA A 496 17.75 -12.78 -22.82
N VAL A 497 18.55 -12.31 -21.85
CA VAL A 497 19.29 -11.03 -21.94
C VAL A 497 20.25 -11.05 -23.14
N GLU A 498 21.05 -12.11 -23.28
CA GLU A 498 22.00 -12.23 -24.40
C GLU A 498 21.29 -12.41 -25.75
N ALA A 499 20.17 -13.11 -25.79
CA ALA A 499 19.32 -13.18 -26.97
C ALA A 499 18.75 -11.80 -27.34
N GLY A 500 18.32 -11.02 -26.34
CA GLY A 500 17.85 -9.64 -26.53
C GLY A 500 18.92 -8.71 -27.08
N LYS A 501 20.19 -8.85 -26.66
CA LYS A 501 21.33 -8.09 -27.21
C LYS A 501 21.55 -8.39 -28.69
N ARG A 502 21.62 -9.68 -29.06
CA ARG A 502 21.76 -10.11 -30.47
C ARG A 502 20.58 -9.63 -31.33
N ASP A 503 19.36 -9.70 -30.79
CA ASP A 503 18.17 -9.25 -31.52
C ASP A 503 18.18 -7.73 -31.71
N ASN A 504 18.64 -6.96 -30.71
CA ASN A 504 18.85 -5.52 -30.85
C ASN A 504 19.86 -5.18 -31.96
N GLU A 505 21.00 -5.88 -32.02
CA GLU A 505 22.00 -5.68 -33.08
C GLU A 505 21.43 -5.97 -34.47
N ARG A 506 20.68 -7.06 -34.60
CA ARG A 506 19.95 -7.41 -35.84
C ARG A 506 18.95 -6.33 -36.24
N LEU A 507 18.11 -5.87 -35.31
CA LEU A 507 17.10 -4.85 -35.59
C LEU A 507 17.74 -3.53 -36.01
N LEU A 508 18.87 -3.15 -35.39
CA LEU A 508 19.63 -1.97 -35.76
C LEU A 508 20.25 -2.08 -37.16
N SER A 509 20.72 -3.25 -37.56
CA SER A 509 21.30 -3.46 -38.90
C SER A 509 20.24 -3.53 -40.01
N GLU A 510 19.03 -4.00 -39.70
CA GLU A 510 17.90 -4.03 -40.64
C GLU A 510 17.21 -2.66 -40.81
N ARG A 511 17.41 -1.73 -39.87
CA ARG A 511 16.73 -0.43 -39.84
C ARG A 511 17.24 0.49 -40.96
N PRO A 512 16.36 0.99 -41.85
CA PRO A 512 16.74 2.01 -42.82
C PRO A 512 17.13 3.33 -42.13
N PRO A 513 18.12 4.08 -42.67
CA PRO A 513 18.51 5.36 -42.10
C PRO A 513 17.36 6.37 -42.20
N ASP A 514 17.02 7.00 -41.08
CA ASP A 514 15.97 8.01 -41.02
C ASP A 514 16.35 9.09 -40.00
N ALA A 515 16.62 10.30 -40.49
CA ALA A 515 17.12 11.39 -39.65
C ALA A 515 16.13 11.83 -38.56
N VAL A 516 14.81 11.63 -38.77
CA VAL A 516 13.79 11.99 -37.77
C VAL A 516 13.72 10.91 -36.68
N TYR A 517 13.76 9.63 -37.06
CA TYR A 517 13.77 8.52 -36.11
C TYR A 517 15.09 8.47 -35.32
N GLU A 518 16.21 8.80 -35.96
CA GLU A 518 17.54 8.77 -35.34
C GLU A 518 17.94 10.05 -34.58
N ALA A 519 17.12 11.10 -34.62
CA ALA A 519 17.38 12.34 -33.88
C ALA A 519 17.45 12.09 -32.36
N ARG A 520 18.62 12.35 -31.77
CA ARG A 520 18.86 12.18 -30.32
C ARG A 520 18.46 13.40 -29.47
N GLU A 521 18.24 14.57 -30.09
CA GLU A 521 18.08 15.83 -29.37
C GLU A 521 17.02 16.75 -29.98
N ILE A 522 15.88 16.93 -29.31
CA ILE A 522 14.96 18.04 -29.64
C ILE A 522 14.31 18.63 -28.39
N PHE A 523 14.02 17.82 -27.35
CA PHE A 523 13.36 18.33 -26.15
C PHE A 523 14.38 18.73 -25.10
N ALA A 524 14.44 20.04 -24.83
CA ALA A 524 15.29 20.63 -23.80
C ALA A 524 14.90 20.11 -22.40
N ARG A 525 15.40 18.91 -22.06
CA ARG A 525 15.52 18.28 -20.73
C ARG A 525 16.17 16.91 -20.98
N LYS A 526 17.43 16.74 -20.56
CA LYS A 526 18.30 15.52 -20.47
C LYS A 526 17.62 14.11 -20.45
N ARG A 527 16.73 13.77 -21.37
CA ARG A 527 15.97 12.50 -21.42
C ARG A 527 15.85 12.04 -22.86
N VAL A 528 16.03 10.74 -23.07
CA VAL A 528 15.73 10.05 -24.33
C VAL A 528 14.32 10.42 -24.78
N PRO A 529 14.06 10.63 -26.10
CA PRO A 529 12.71 10.88 -26.57
C PRO A 529 11.77 9.78 -26.08
N HIS A 530 10.65 10.14 -25.43
CA HIS A 530 9.74 9.17 -24.80
C HIS A 530 9.27 8.07 -25.78
N PHE A 531 9.28 8.36 -27.08
CA PHE A 531 8.92 7.40 -28.12
C PHE A 531 9.98 6.36 -28.47
N ARG A 532 11.23 6.46 -28.01
CA ARG A 532 12.29 5.44 -28.24
C ARG A 532 12.63 4.63 -27.00
N LEU A 533 11.96 4.88 -25.87
CA LEU A 533 12.26 4.27 -24.57
C LEU A 533 12.36 2.74 -24.61
N PHE A 534 11.60 2.11 -25.52
CA PHE A 534 11.48 0.65 -25.59
C PHE A 534 12.03 0.07 -26.90
N THR A 535 12.96 0.77 -27.55
CA THR A 535 13.55 0.35 -28.84
C THR A 535 15.06 0.01 -28.72
N PRO A 536 15.64 -0.74 -29.69
CA PRO A 536 17.07 -1.00 -29.76
C PRO A 536 17.92 0.28 -29.75
N GLY A 537 19.03 0.25 -29.02
CA GLY A 537 19.95 1.37 -28.81
C GLY A 537 19.56 2.30 -27.64
N VAL A 538 18.37 2.11 -27.07
CA VAL A 538 17.93 2.78 -25.82
C VAL A 538 17.73 1.77 -24.71
N VAL A 539 17.08 0.64 -25.01
CA VAL A 539 16.91 -0.46 -24.06
C VAL A 539 18.28 -0.99 -23.67
N ASN A 540 18.61 -0.85 -22.39
CA ASN A 540 19.85 -1.34 -21.82
C ASN A 540 19.61 -2.70 -21.16
N TYR A 541 19.97 -3.78 -21.87
CA TYR A 541 19.89 -5.13 -21.34
C TYR A 541 20.89 -5.40 -20.21
N ASP A 542 21.95 -4.61 -20.07
CA ASP A 542 22.87 -4.73 -18.93
C ASP A 542 22.20 -4.26 -17.64
N GLU A 543 21.31 -3.26 -17.69
CA GLU A 543 20.47 -2.91 -16.52
C GLU A 543 19.54 -4.06 -16.14
N ALA A 544 19.00 -4.81 -17.10
CA ALA A 544 18.16 -5.98 -16.85
C ALA A 544 18.94 -7.20 -16.31
N SER A 545 20.25 -7.23 -16.53
CA SER A 545 21.13 -8.21 -15.92
C SER A 545 21.30 -7.98 -14.41
N LYS A 546 21.17 -6.72 -13.93
CA LYS A 546 21.39 -6.39 -12.51
C LYS A 546 20.41 -7.10 -11.57
N PRO A 547 19.08 -7.12 -11.80
CA PRO A 547 18.17 -7.90 -10.97
C PRO A 547 18.49 -9.40 -10.96
N LEU A 548 18.90 -9.97 -12.10
CA LEU A 548 19.30 -11.38 -12.19
C LEU A 548 20.57 -11.66 -11.38
N GLN A 549 21.59 -10.81 -11.49
CA GLN A 549 22.83 -10.88 -10.70
C GLN A 549 22.56 -10.70 -9.21
N GLN A 550 21.67 -9.76 -8.85
CA GLN A 550 21.25 -9.55 -7.48
C GLN A 550 20.53 -10.79 -6.95
N THR A 551 19.58 -11.36 -7.70
CA THR A 551 18.91 -12.61 -7.31
C THR A 551 19.92 -13.74 -7.17
N GLU A 552 20.89 -13.87 -8.07
CA GLU A 552 21.96 -14.87 -7.98
C GLU A 552 22.77 -14.75 -6.68
N GLN A 553 23.16 -13.52 -6.30
CA GLN A 553 23.84 -13.24 -5.03
C GLN A 553 22.94 -13.50 -3.82
N GLU A 554 21.64 -13.23 -3.95
CA GLU A 554 20.65 -13.42 -2.91
C GLU A 554 20.18 -14.87 -2.79
N LEU A 555 20.38 -15.73 -3.81
CA LEU A 555 19.89 -17.13 -3.81
C LEU A 555 20.19 -17.87 -2.51
N PRO A 556 21.44 -17.86 -1.98
CA PRO A 556 21.74 -18.52 -0.71
C PRO A 556 20.90 -17.98 0.46
N THR A 557 20.63 -16.68 0.47
CA THR A 557 19.84 -16.01 1.52
C THR A 557 18.33 -16.19 1.33
N LEU A 558 17.84 -16.24 0.09
CA LEU A 558 16.43 -16.50 -0.23
C LEU A 558 16.04 -17.95 0.10
N VAL A 559 16.96 -18.89 -0.17
CA VAL A 559 16.84 -20.29 0.27
C VAL A 559 16.93 -20.39 1.80
N ALA A 560 17.80 -19.59 2.42
CA ALA A 560 17.90 -19.55 3.87
C ALA A 560 16.60 -19.05 4.53
N ALA A 561 15.94 -18.07 3.95
CA ALA A 561 14.85 -17.39 4.62
C ALA A 561 13.60 -18.24 4.89
N ALA A 562 13.34 -19.36 4.19
CA ALA A 562 12.08 -20.11 4.29
C ALA A 562 10.81 -19.22 4.25
N GLY A 563 10.87 -18.09 3.53
CA GLY A 563 9.80 -17.08 3.48
C GLY A 563 9.83 -15.99 4.57
N LEU A 564 10.79 -15.97 5.49
CA LEU A 564 10.94 -14.96 6.54
C LEU A 564 11.61 -13.67 6.05
N SER A 565 11.15 -12.51 6.52
CA SER A 565 11.79 -11.22 6.19
C SER A 565 13.14 -11.04 6.89
N GLN A 566 14.03 -10.22 6.31
CA GLN A 566 15.35 -9.92 6.89
C GLN A 566 15.28 -9.38 8.33
N ASP A 567 14.25 -8.58 8.64
CA ASP A 567 14.04 -8.05 9.98
C ASP A 567 13.66 -9.14 10.98
N ILE A 568 12.89 -10.14 10.56
CA ILE A 568 12.57 -11.31 11.38
C ILE A 568 13.85 -12.10 11.63
N LEU A 569 14.59 -12.44 10.58
CA LEU A 569 15.84 -13.23 10.69
C LEU A 569 16.87 -12.56 11.61
N LYS A 570 17.09 -11.25 11.46
CA LYS A 570 18.00 -10.48 12.33
C LYS A 570 17.55 -10.52 13.79
N ARG A 571 16.25 -10.41 14.07
CA ARG A 571 15.71 -10.46 15.43
C ARG A 571 15.84 -11.84 16.04
N LEU A 572 15.55 -12.90 15.28
CA LEU A 572 15.68 -14.28 15.76
C LEU A 572 17.15 -14.63 16.08
N GLU A 573 18.10 -14.18 15.26
CA GLU A 573 19.53 -14.36 15.55
C GLU A 573 20.00 -13.59 16.80
N GLN A 574 19.31 -12.48 17.11
CA GLN A 574 19.53 -11.65 18.29
C GLN A 574 18.84 -12.18 19.56
N ARG A 575 17.95 -13.18 19.50
CA ARG A 575 17.36 -13.82 20.70
C ARG A 575 18.38 -14.81 21.30
N ARG A 576 19.01 -14.50 22.46
CA ARG A 576 20.25 -15.21 22.89
C ARG A 576 20.18 -16.02 24.18
N VAL A 577 19.01 -16.47 24.63
CA VAL A 577 18.90 -17.21 25.91
C VAL A 577 18.03 -18.48 25.83
N VAL A 578 18.35 -19.47 26.68
CA VAL A 578 17.54 -20.67 26.94
C VAL A 578 16.87 -20.49 28.30
N HIS A 579 15.54 -20.57 28.34
CA HIS A 579 14.79 -20.42 29.59
C HIS A 579 14.61 -21.77 30.29
N VAL A 580 14.74 -21.75 31.63
CA VAL A 580 14.43 -22.89 32.49
C VAL A 580 13.30 -22.50 33.45
N GLY A 581 12.18 -23.21 33.35
CA GLY A 581 11.04 -23.07 34.24
C GLY A 581 11.26 -23.82 35.55
N ARG A 582 10.54 -23.44 36.60
CA ARG A 582 10.40 -24.31 37.77
C ARG A 582 9.40 -25.42 37.44
N LEU A 583 9.73 -26.67 37.73
CA LEU A 583 8.77 -27.76 37.61
C LEU A 583 7.74 -27.65 38.75
N ALA A 584 6.46 -27.56 38.39
CA ALA A 584 5.32 -27.66 39.30
C ALA A 584 4.49 -28.89 38.92
N GLY A 585 4.37 -29.85 39.84
CA GLY A 585 3.78 -31.16 39.56
C GLY A 585 4.83 -32.22 39.21
N GLU A 586 4.36 -33.33 38.63
CA GLU A 586 5.21 -34.44 38.17
C GLU A 586 5.16 -34.55 36.65
N ILE A 587 6.25 -35.04 36.05
CA ILE A 587 6.32 -35.42 34.64
C ILE A 587 6.17 -36.94 34.57
N THR A 588 5.22 -37.43 33.78
CA THR A 588 4.91 -38.87 33.68
C THR A 588 6.08 -39.65 33.12
N HIS A 589 6.93 -38.98 32.33
CA HIS A 589 8.12 -39.52 31.70
C HIS A 589 7.76 -40.69 30.76
N ASP A 590 6.81 -40.46 29.85
CA ASP A 590 6.38 -41.41 28.83
C ASP A 590 6.84 -41.02 27.41
N GLY A 591 7.58 -39.90 27.30
CA GLY A 591 8.07 -39.38 26.03
C GLY A 591 7.03 -38.59 25.26
N ARG A 592 6.01 -38.04 25.93
CA ARG A 592 5.01 -37.14 25.35
C ARG A 592 5.09 -35.80 26.08
N LEU A 593 4.94 -34.70 25.35
CA LEU A 593 4.91 -33.36 25.97
C LEU A 593 3.46 -32.87 26.07
N ASP A 594 2.62 -33.60 26.81
CA ASP A 594 1.21 -33.25 27.00
C ASP A 594 0.89 -32.77 28.43
N GLU A 595 1.84 -32.84 29.37
CA GLU A 595 1.67 -32.25 30.70
C GLU A 595 1.60 -30.72 30.65
N PRO A 596 0.70 -30.09 31.43
CA PRO A 596 0.59 -28.64 31.52
C PRO A 596 1.88 -27.91 31.95
N ALA A 597 2.76 -28.60 32.70
CA ALA A 597 4.02 -28.06 33.17
C ALA A 597 4.92 -27.58 32.01
N TRP A 598 4.88 -28.25 30.86
CA TRP A 598 5.66 -27.87 29.68
C TRP A 598 5.26 -26.50 29.12
N ALA A 599 4.00 -26.09 29.27
CA ALA A 599 3.52 -24.80 28.79
C ALA A 599 3.97 -23.60 29.67
N THR A 600 4.54 -23.85 30.85
CA THR A 600 4.88 -22.80 31.82
C THR A 600 6.16 -22.01 31.50
N VAL A 601 7.01 -22.52 30.59
CA VAL A 601 8.30 -21.92 30.21
C VAL A 601 8.34 -21.56 28.73
N TYR A 602 9.10 -20.53 28.36
CA TYR A 602 9.33 -20.20 26.96
C TYR A 602 10.06 -21.36 26.24
N PRO A 603 9.61 -21.78 25.06
CA PRO A 603 10.35 -22.75 24.26
C PRO A 603 11.60 -22.12 23.64
N SER A 604 12.63 -22.94 23.45
CA SER A 604 13.71 -22.68 22.51
C SER A 604 13.29 -23.23 21.14
N GLU A 605 13.08 -22.34 20.16
CA GLU A 605 12.49 -22.67 18.85
C GLU A 605 13.21 -22.02 17.65
N SER A 606 14.22 -21.18 17.90
CA SER A 606 15.02 -20.50 16.87
C SER A 606 16.19 -21.37 16.40
N PHE A 607 15.88 -22.53 15.82
CA PHE A 607 16.88 -23.41 15.22
C PHE A 607 17.25 -22.93 13.81
N PHE A 608 18.55 -22.72 13.59
CA PHE A 608 19.11 -22.38 12.30
C PHE A 608 19.92 -23.54 11.74
N VAL A 609 19.85 -23.75 10.43
CA VAL A 609 20.62 -24.78 9.74
C VAL A 609 22.12 -24.44 9.84
N TYR A 610 22.88 -25.39 10.35
CA TYR A 610 24.30 -25.27 10.60
C TYR A 610 25.06 -24.95 9.32
N GLN A 611 25.91 -23.91 9.36
CA GLN A 611 26.72 -23.41 8.23
C GLN A 611 25.96 -22.93 6.99
N GLU A 612 24.62 -22.88 6.99
CA GLU A 612 23.80 -22.34 5.89
C GLU A 612 23.35 -20.89 6.13
N GLY A 613 24.11 -20.12 6.91
CA GLY A 613 23.77 -18.74 7.27
C GLY A 613 22.48 -18.67 8.08
N ARG A 614 21.70 -17.58 7.91
CA ARG A 614 20.43 -17.33 8.65
C ARG A 614 19.27 -18.24 8.21
N LYS A 615 19.56 -19.50 7.86
CA LYS A 615 18.55 -20.42 7.38
C LYS A 615 17.74 -20.99 8.52
N ALA A 616 16.45 -20.66 8.61
CA ALA A 616 15.58 -21.30 9.61
C ALA A 616 15.44 -22.79 9.27
N ALA A 617 15.51 -23.65 10.29
CA ALA A 617 15.35 -25.09 10.11
C ALA A 617 13.93 -25.43 9.60
N VAL A 618 13.85 -26.24 8.54
CA VAL A 618 12.56 -26.70 8.01
C VAL A 618 12.04 -27.86 8.85
N ALA A 619 12.94 -28.68 9.42
CA ALA A 619 12.61 -29.65 10.45
C ALA A 619 12.37 -28.93 11.78
N ALA A 620 11.19 -28.31 11.91
CA ALA A 620 10.81 -27.52 13.07
C ALA A 620 11.05 -28.31 14.35
N THR A 621 11.64 -27.66 15.36
CA THR A 621 12.06 -28.27 16.62
C THR A 621 11.82 -27.30 17.74
N THR A 622 11.22 -27.78 18.84
CA THR A 622 11.05 -27.00 20.06
C THR A 622 11.61 -27.76 21.25
N ALA A 623 12.30 -27.04 22.13
CA ALA A 623 12.81 -27.60 23.38
C ALA A 623 12.38 -26.74 24.56
N ARG A 624 11.95 -27.38 25.64
CA ARG A 624 11.52 -26.76 26.90
C ARG A 624 12.30 -27.37 28.04
N LEU A 625 12.78 -26.54 28.96
CA LEU A 625 13.58 -26.97 30.10
C LEU A 625 12.86 -26.60 31.40
N LEU A 626 12.77 -27.56 32.32
CA LEU A 626 12.19 -27.39 33.64
C LEU A 626 13.16 -27.90 34.71
N CYS A 627 13.10 -27.37 35.93
CA CYS A 627 13.95 -27.82 37.04
C CYS A 627 13.16 -27.86 38.36
N ASP A 628 13.34 -28.93 39.14
CA ASP A 628 12.76 -29.09 40.49
C ASP A 628 13.76 -28.82 41.62
N GLY A 629 14.98 -28.39 41.27
CA GLY A 629 16.11 -28.19 42.19
C GLY A 629 17.01 -29.40 42.38
N ARG A 630 16.60 -30.60 41.95
CA ARG A 630 17.40 -31.84 41.97
C ARG A 630 17.66 -32.39 40.58
N CYS A 631 16.68 -32.30 39.70
CA CYS A 631 16.73 -32.74 38.32
C CYS A 631 16.45 -31.58 37.37
N LEU A 632 17.12 -31.60 36.23
CA LEU A 632 16.77 -30.85 35.03
C LEU A 632 15.98 -31.76 34.11
N TYR A 633 14.84 -31.29 33.64
CA TYR A 633 13.97 -31.98 32.69
C TYR A 633 14.05 -31.25 31.35
N VAL A 634 14.31 -31.99 30.27
CA VAL A 634 14.36 -31.44 28.91
C VAL A 634 13.30 -32.16 28.08
N GLY A 635 12.30 -31.41 27.65
CA GLY A 635 11.25 -31.87 26.74
C GLY A 635 11.55 -31.35 25.34
N VAL A 636 11.63 -32.24 24.35
CA VAL A 636 11.95 -31.88 22.96
C VAL A 636 10.89 -32.44 22.02
N ARG A 637 10.32 -31.59 21.16
CA ARG A 637 9.39 -31.98 20.11
C ARG A 637 10.00 -31.67 18.75
N CYS A 638 10.03 -32.69 17.90
CA CYS A 638 10.73 -32.72 16.63
C CYS A 638 9.74 -33.07 15.53
N TRP A 639 9.36 -32.11 14.68
CA TRP A 639 8.50 -32.36 13.53
C TRP A 639 9.31 -32.89 12.35
N THR A 640 8.71 -33.79 11.57
CA THR A 640 9.28 -34.29 10.31
C THR A 640 8.58 -33.58 9.14
N PRO A 641 9.34 -32.94 8.24
CA PRO A 641 8.80 -32.40 7.00
C PRO A 641 7.91 -33.40 6.25
N ASP A 642 6.88 -32.90 5.56
CA ASP A 642 5.93 -33.69 4.75
C ASP A 642 5.12 -34.77 5.50
N GLY A 643 5.18 -34.81 6.84
CA GLY A 643 4.39 -35.74 7.64
C GLY A 643 4.94 -37.16 7.73
N GLU A 644 6.20 -37.38 7.35
CA GLU A 644 6.84 -38.70 7.36
C GLU A 644 7.07 -39.26 8.77
N MET A 645 7.38 -40.56 8.89
CA MET A 645 7.87 -41.13 10.15
C MET A 645 9.34 -40.72 10.39
N PRO A 646 9.78 -40.48 11.64
CA PRO A 646 11.18 -40.21 11.95
C PRO A 646 12.06 -41.43 11.63
N VAL A 647 13.26 -41.18 11.08
CA VAL A 647 14.22 -42.23 10.73
C VAL A 647 15.18 -42.45 11.90
N ALA A 648 14.94 -43.47 12.72
CA ALA A 648 15.85 -43.87 13.79
C ALA A 648 15.71 -45.36 14.17
N GLN A 649 16.78 -45.95 14.68
CA GLN A 649 16.80 -47.33 15.17
C GLN A 649 17.35 -47.42 16.61
N PRO A 650 16.94 -48.42 17.41
CA PRO A 650 17.54 -48.63 18.73
C PRO A 650 19.06 -48.88 18.62
N ARG A 651 19.85 -48.21 19.47
CA ARG A 651 21.30 -48.34 19.58
C ARG A 651 21.67 -48.65 21.04
N GLU A 652 22.80 -49.33 21.25
CA GLU A 652 23.41 -49.41 22.57
C GLU A 652 23.87 -48.03 23.05
N ARG A 653 24.01 -47.85 24.37
CA ARG A 653 24.49 -46.59 24.95
C ARG A 653 25.86 -46.22 24.36
N ASP A 654 26.04 -44.95 24.02
CA ASP A 654 27.24 -44.40 23.37
C ASP A 654 27.52 -44.90 21.93
N GLY A 655 26.58 -45.64 21.34
CA GLY A 655 26.63 -46.07 19.95
C GLY A 655 26.50 -44.93 18.93
N ALA A 656 26.24 -45.29 17.66
CA ALA A 656 26.12 -44.35 16.55
C ALA A 656 24.75 -43.62 16.51
N VAL A 657 24.37 -42.99 17.64
CA VAL A 657 23.09 -42.28 17.81
C VAL A 657 22.91 -41.12 16.81
N LEU A 658 24.01 -40.43 16.49
CA LEU A 658 24.04 -39.26 15.59
C LEU A 658 23.85 -39.61 14.09
N GLU A 659 23.80 -40.90 13.74
CA GLU A 659 23.50 -41.32 12.36
C GLU A 659 22.01 -41.19 12.01
N ASP A 660 21.15 -41.12 13.03
CA ASP A 660 19.68 -41.15 12.96
C ASP A 660 19.08 -39.73 13.20
N ASP A 661 17.75 -39.58 13.08
CA ASP A 661 17.04 -38.37 13.55
C ASP A 661 17.22 -38.25 15.07
N SER A 662 18.04 -37.29 15.48
CA SER A 662 18.53 -37.15 16.84
C SER A 662 18.64 -35.70 17.29
N VAL A 663 18.60 -35.51 18.61
CA VAL A 663 18.74 -34.23 19.29
C VAL A 663 19.97 -34.29 20.17
N GLU A 664 20.76 -33.22 20.19
CA GLU A 664 21.87 -33.07 21.11
C GLU A 664 21.64 -31.90 22.08
N ILE A 665 21.97 -32.14 23.34
CA ILE A 665 21.81 -31.22 24.47
C ILE A 665 23.19 -31.01 25.08
N PHE A 666 23.66 -29.76 25.08
CA PHE A 666 24.92 -29.37 25.69
C PHE A 666 24.66 -28.48 26.90
N LEU A 667 25.24 -28.82 28.05
CA LEU A 667 25.08 -28.09 29.30
C LEU A 667 26.44 -27.70 29.87
N ALA A 668 26.65 -26.40 30.07
CA ALA A 668 27.90 -25.81 30.57
C ALA A 668 27.63 -25.01 31.86
N PRO A 669 27.45 -25.67 33.02
CA PRO A 669 27.38 -25.01 34.31
C PRO A 669 28.74 -24.38 34.70
N PRO A 670 28.74 -23.35 35.56
CA PRO A 670 29.91 -22.50 35.79
C PRO A 670 31.11 -23.24 36.43
N ASP A 671 30.86 -24.26 37.25
CA ASP A 671 31.90 -25.10 37.87
C ASP A 671 32.69 -25.96 36.89
N LEU A 672 32.20 -26.16 35.66
CA LEU A 672 32.94 -26.88 34.62
C LEU A 672 34.04 -26.04 33.94
N LYS A 673 34.21 -24.76 34.33
CA LYS A 673 35.35 -23.91 33.92
C LYS A 673 35.64 -23.95 32.41
N ARG A 674 34.62 -23.65 31.59
CA ARG A 674 34.61 -23.71 30.10
C ARG A 674 34.46 -25.13 29.51
N GLY A 675 34.32 -26.16 30.33
CA GLY A 675 33.83 -27.49 29.92
C GLY A 675 32.30 -27.56 29.84
N TYR A 676 31.77 -28.70 29.38
CA TYR A 676 30.34 -28.99 29.27
C TYR A 676 30.07 -30.49 29.31
N VAL A 677 28.81 -30.87 29.53
CA VAL A 677 28.29 -32.21 29.25
C VAL A 677 27.52 -32.19 27.93
N HIS A 678 27.66 -33.25 27.15
CA HIS A 678 26.97 -33.46 25.88
C HIS A 678 26.15 -34.74 25.98
N LEU A 679 24.83 -34.61 25.75
CA LEU A 679 23.88 -35.70 25.70
C LEU A 679 23.28 -35.73 24.29
N ALA A 680 23.22 -36.89 23.65
CA ALA A 680 22.57 -37.06 22.36
C ALA A 680 21.56 -38.19 22.43
N LEU A 681 20.35 -37.97 21.91
CA LEU A 681 19.29 -38.97 21.86
C LEU A 681 18.65 -39.06 20.48
N ASN A 682 18.38 -40.26 19.99
CA ASN A 682 17.63 -40.46 18.74
C ASN A 682 16.14 -40.71 18.98
N ALA A 683 15.32 -40.62 17.93
CA ALA A 683 13.88 -40.84 18.03
C ALA A 683 13.48 -42.23 18.57
N ALA A 684 14.38 -43.22 18.51
CA ALA A 684 14.19 -44.56 19.08
C ALA A 684 14.52 -44.67 20.58
N GLY A 685 14.94 -43.58 21.22
CA GLY A 685 15.22 -43.53 22.66
C GLY A 685 16.63 -43.97 23.07
N SER A 686 17.54 -44.09 22.12
CA SER A 686 18.95 -44.44 22.38
C SER A 686 19.69 -43.22 22.88
N LEU A 687 20.57 -43.39 23.88
CA LEU A 687 21.32 -42.31 24.51
C LEU A 687 22.83 -42.45 24.25
N ARG A 688 23.49 -41.32 24.02
CA ARG A 688 24.94 -41.16 24.11
C ARG A 688 25.24 -39.99 25.04
N ASP A 689 26.24 -40.14 25.89
CA ASP A 689 26.66 -39.07 26.78
C ASP A 689 28.18 -39.01 26.97
N GLN A 690 28.69 -37.79 27.15
CA GLN A 690 30.12 -37.55 27.31
C GLN A 690 30.38 -36.23 28.03
N ARG A 691 31.52 -36.14 28.71
CA ARG A 691 31.98 -34.92 29.37
C ARG A 691 33.15 -34.30 28.62
N ALA A 692 33.10 -32.99 28.41
CA ALA A 692 34.21 -32.22 27.85
C ALA A 692 34.81 -31.32 28.92
N THR A 693 36.13 -31.40 29.12
CA THR A 693 36.90 -30.57 30.05
C THR A 693 37.89 -29.69 29.31
N ALA A 694 38.02 -28.45 29.78
CA ALA A 694 38.99 -27.50 29.27
C ALA A 694 40.38 -27.85 29.83
N VAL A 695 41.34 -28.14 28.95
CA VAL A 695 42.71 -28.51 29.30
C VAL A 695 43.69 -27.54 28.62
N PRO A 696 44.52 -26.80 29.38
CA PRO A 696 45.59 -26.00 28.82
C PRO A 696 46.71 -26.91 28.30
N ASP A 697 47.25 -26.59 27.13
CA ASP A 697 48.49 -27.18 26.64
C ASP A 697 49.73 -26.50 27.28
N ALA A 698 50.92 -26.99 26.92
CA ALA A 698 52.20 -26.49 27.43
C ALA A 698 52.48 -25.01 27.08
N THR A 699 51.75 -24.43 26.13
CA THR A 699 51.85 -23.02 25.72
C THR A 699 50.80 -22.12 26.38
N GLY A 700 49.91 -22.71 27.20
CA GLY A 700 48.79 -22.02 27.84
C GLY A 700 47.55 -21.91 26.96
N VAL A 701 47.53 -22.52 25.77
CA VAL A 701 46.35 -22.56 24.90
C VAL A 701 45.38 -23.62 25.43
N VAL A 702 44.16 -23.22 25.74
CA VAL A 702 43.13 -24.10 26.30
C VAL A 702 42.37 -24.80 25.18
N SER A 703 42.37 -26.14 25.19
CA SER A 703 41.60 -27.00 24.29
C SER A 703 40.57 -27.82 25.06
N LEU A 704 39.56 -28.38 24.37
CA LEU A 704 38.53 -29.21 24.99
C LEU A 704 38.86 -30.69 24.79
N LYS A 705 39.13 -31.41 25.89
CA LYS A 705 39.28 -32.86 25.89
C LYS A 705 37.94 -33.50 26.20
N ARG A 706 37.47 -34.38 25.30
CA ARG A 706 36.23 -35.16 25.49
C ARG A 706 36.58 -36.49 26.13
N ASP A 707 35.86 -36.86 27.16
CA ASP A 707 35.93 -38.16 27.81
C ASP A 707 34.72 -39.00 27.36
N PRO A 708 34.90 -39.89 26.38
CA PRO A 708 33.82 -40.74 25.88
C PRO A 708 33.51 -41.91 26.82
N ALA A 709 34.29 -42.14 27.88
CA ALA A 709 34.02 -43.18 28.86
C ALA A 709 33.19 -42.68 30.05
N TRP A 710 33.02 -41.36 30.17
CA TRP A 710 32.20 -40.75 31.20
C TRP A 710 30.71 -40.95 30.89
N ASN A 711 29.96 -41.44 31.87
CA ASN A 711 28.52 -41.61 31.80
C ASN A 711 27.84 -40.86 32.96
N ALA A 712 26.80 -40.08 32.66
CA ALA A 712 25.88 -39.50 33.62
C ALA A 712 25.05 -40.63 34.24
N GLU A 713 25.33 -40.99 35.50
CA GLU A 713 24.55 -41.98 36.21
C GLU A 713 23.11 -41.48 36.44
N SER A 714 22.15 -42.40 36.39
CA SER A 714 20.73 -42.14 36.70
C SER A 714 19.95 -41.19 35.77
N ILE A 715 20.49 -40.85 34.60
CA ILE A 715 19.74 -40.20 33.51
C ILE A 715 18.64 -41.13 32.97
N ALA A 716 17.47 -40.58 32.67
CA ALA A 716 16.36 -41.32 32.07
C ALA A 716 15.85 -40.60 30.82
N VAL A 717 15.63 -41.37 29.74
CA VAL A 717 15.17 -40.87 28.43
C VAL A 717 13.98 -41.70 27.99
N LYS A 718 12.92 -41.03 27.54
CA LYS A 718 11.77 -41.64 26.89
C LYS A 718 11.38 -40.87 25.65
N THR A 719 11.02 -41.59 24.59
CA THR A 719 10.60 -41.01 23.31
C THR A 719 9.28 -41.63 22.83
N THR A 720 8.49 -40.85 22.11
CA THR A 720 7.29 -41.33 21.41
C THR A 720 7.35 -40.86 19.95
N GLN A 721 7.20 -41.79 19.01
CA GLN A 721 7.17 -41.51 17.57
C GLN A 721 5.74 -41.53 17.02
N ARG A 722 5.43 -40.63 16.09
CA ARG A 722 4.15 -40.55 15.36
C ARG A 722 4.44 -40.10 13.91
N ALA A 723 3.49 -40.29 13.00
CA ALA A 723 3.61 -39.69 11.67
C ALA A 723 3.69 -38.15 11.81
N GLY A 724 4.67 -37.54 11.16
CA GLY A 724 4.90 -36.09 11.20
C GLY A 724 5.67 -35.55 12.41
N ARG A 725 5.95 -36.36 13.45
CA ARG A 725 6.69 -35.90 14.64
C ARG A 725 7.19 -36.99 15.59
N TRP A 726 8.18 -36.67 16.40
CA TRP A 726 8.51 -37.38 17.62
C TRP A 726 8.77 -36.45 18.79
N ASP A 727 8.46 -36.95 19.98
CA ASP A 727 8.63 -36.25 21.26
C ASP A 727 9.66 -37.01 22.11
N ALA A 728 10.37 -36.27 22.96
CA ALA A 728 11.32 -36.82 23.92
C ALA A 728 11.23 -36.10 25.26
N GLU A 729 11.34 -36.87 26.33
CA GLU A 729 11.50 -36.39 27.69
C GLU A 729 12.81 -36.93 28.26
N VAL A 730 13.64 -36.04 28.80
CA VAL A 730 14.94 -36.37 29.38
C VAL A 730 14.98 -35.86 30.81
N ARG A 731 15.17 -36.75 31.78
CA ARG A 731 15.37 -36.41 33.20
C ARG A 731 16.84 -36.57 33.56
N ILE A 732 17.48 -35.45 33.94
CA ILE A 732 18.91 -35.36 34.20
C ILE A 732 19.12 -34.96 35.67
N PRO A 733 19.58 -35.88 36.55
CA PRO A 733 20.01 -35.50 37.90
C PRO A 733 21.14 -34.48 37.85
N LEU A 734 21.05 -33.39 38.62
CA LEU A 734 22.05 -32.30 38.59
C LEU A 734 23.41 -32.76 39.12
N ASP A 735 23.40 -33.59 40.16
CA ASP A 735 24.58 -34.20 40.78
C ASP A 735 25.34 -35.13 39.83
N ALA A 736 24.70 -35.61 38.76
CA ALA A 736 25.36 -36.39 37.73
C ALA A 736 26.44 -35.60 36.99
N PHE A 737 26.33 -34.26 36.89
CA PHE A 737 27.24 -33.46 36.05
C PHE A 737 27.75 -32.14 36.64
N THR A 738 27.19 -31.64 37.74
CA THR A 738 27.59 -30.36 38.33
C THR A 738 27.45 -30.32 39.84
N GLN A 739 28.31 -29.53 40.48
CA GLN A 739 28.19 -29.14 41.89
C GLN A 739 27.61 -27.73 42.04
N SER A 740 27.42 -27.00 40.94
CA SER A 740 26.79 -25.69 40.95
C SER A 740 25.29 -25.81 41.17
N ALA A 741 24.75 -24.98 42.05
CA ALA A 741 23.30 -24.80 42.10
C ALA A 741 22.75 -24.28 40.75
N PRO A 742 21.53 -24.65 40.36
CA PRO A 742 20.82 -24.04 39.24
C PRO A 742 20.76 -22.52 39.41
N GLY A 743 21.20 -21.76 38.41
CA GLY A 743 21.22 -20.30 38.52
C GLY A 743 22.11 -19.60 37.49
N ALA A 744 22.63 -18.44 37.88
CA ALA A 744 23.42 -17.58 37.00
C ALA A 744 24.70 -18.26 36.49
N GLY A 745 25.09 -17.94 35.24
CA GLY A 745 26.35 -18.37 34.64
C GLY A 745 26.29 -19.70 33.88
N TRP A 746 25.16 -20.40 33.91
CA TRP A 746 24.92 -21.58 33.07
C TRP A 746 24.83 -21.18 31.59
N LYS A 747 25.35 -22.04 30.71
CA LYS A 747 25.18 -21.93 29.26
C LYS A 747 24.72 -23.25 28.65
N ALA A 748 24.06 -23.20 27.50
CA ALA A 748 23.59 -24.38 26.80
C ALA A 748 23.66 -24.24 25.27
N ASN A 749 23.66 -25.40 24.61
CA ASN A 749 23.36 -25.53 23.19
C ASN A 749 22.33 -26.65 23.01
N LEU A 750 21.48 -26.51 22.01
CA LEU A 750 20.48 -27.49 21.59
C LEU A 750 20.62 -27.64 20.08
N THR A 751 20.67 -28.88 19.61
CA THR A 751 20.84 -29.19 18.18
C THR A 751 19.86 -30.28 17.75
N ARG A 752 19.60 -30.35 16.45
CA ARG A 752 18.95 -31.49 15.83
C ARG A 752 19.71 -31.93 14.59
N GLU A 753 19.98 -33.22 14.52
CA GLU A 753 20.44 -33.94 13.34
C GLU A 753 19.21 -34.60 12.67
N TYR A 754 18.48 -33.88 11.82
CA TYR A 754 17.34 -34.47 11.11
C TYR A 754 17.81 -35.43 10.00
N ARG A 755 17.09 -36.54 9.84
CA ARG A 755 17.24 -37.54 8.77
C ARG A 755 15.86 -37.88 8.20
N GLY A 756 15.66 -37.62 6.90
CA GLY A 756 14.44 -37.98 6.17
C GLY A 756 14.54 -39.34 5.47
N ALA A 757 13.40 -39.93 5.12
CA ALA A 757 13.35 -41.27 4.52
C ALA A 757 14.04 -41.36 3.14
N THR A 758 14.12 -40.23 2.43
CA THR A 758 14.75 -40.09 1.11
C THR A 758 16.24 -39.73 1.16
N GLY A 759 16.88 -39.81 2.34
CA GLY A 759 18.28 -39.46 2.54
C GLY A 759 18.55 -37.98 2.76
N VAL A 760 17.51 -37.16 2.95
CA VAL A 760 17.63 -35.75 3.34
C VAL A 760 18.29 -35.65 4.72
N ARG A 761 19.28 -34.77 4.86
CA ARG A 761 19.96 -34.47 6.12
C ARG A 761 19.92 -32.97 6.38
N GLU A 762 19.46 -32.58 7.56
CA GLU A 762 19.48 -31.18 8.03
C GLU A 762 20.09 -31.15 9.44
N LEU A 763 21.18 -30.39 9.61
CA LEU A 763 21.79 -30.13 10.91
C LEU A 763 21.34 -28.75 11.37
N SER A 764 20.76 -28.63 12.55
CA SER A 764 20.28 -27.34 13.05
C SER A 764 20.63 -27.11 14.50
N SER A 765 20.75 -25.84 14.90
CA SER A 765 21.14 -25.46 16.26
C SER A 765 20.59 -24.08 16.65
N ILE A 766 20.45 -23.84 17.95
CA ILE A 766 20.14 -22.53 18.51
C ILE A 766 21.36 -21.58 18.55
N LEU A 767 22.58 -22.06 18.23
CA LEU A 767 23.78 -21.22 18.20
C LEU A 767 23.73 -20.16 17.09
N PRO A 768 24.50 -19.07 17.21
CA PRO A 768 24.67 -18.14 16.10
C PRO A 768 25.24 -18.88 14.89
N THR A 769 24.86 -18.45 13.69
CA THR A 769 25.29 -19.10 12.43
C THR A 769 26.79 -18.90 12.16
N THR A 770 27.45 -18.05 12.96
CA THR A 770 28.90 -17.82 12.98
C THR A 770 29.67 -18.75 13.92
N CYS A 771 29.00 -19.66 14.64
CA CYS A 771 29.69 -20.62 15.51
C CYS A 771 30.60 -21.55 14.70
N LYS A 772 31.73 -21.96 15.29
CA LYS A 772 32.68 -22.84 14.59
C LYS A 772 32.14 -24.25 14.36
N ASP A 773 31.50 -24.80 15.40
CA ASP A 773 30.82 -26.09 15.43
C ASP A 773 29.84 -26.13 16.63
N PHE A 774 29.10 -27.22 16.79
CA PHE A 774 28.15 -27.41 17.90
C PHE A 774 28.78 -27.43 19.29
N HIS A 775 30.10 -27.56 19.38
CA HIS A 775 30.89 -27.63 20.60
C HIS A 775 31.59 -26.29 20.94
N ASP A 776 31.31 -25.21 20.19
CA ASP A 776 31.85 -23.88 20.44
C ASP A 776 31.25 -23.23 21.70
N VAL A 777 31.82 -23.56 22.86
CA VAL A 777 31.37 -23.09 24.20
C VAL A 777 31.31 -21.57 24.31
N ALA A 778 32.12 -20.84 23.55
CA ALA A 778 32.07 -19.38 23.54
C ALA A 778 30.74 -18.86 22.97
N SER A 779 30.16 -19.61 22.02
CA SER A 779 28.90 -19.32 21.34
C SER A 779 27.67 -19.88 22.08
N PHE A 780 27.84 -20.74 23.08
CA PHE A 780 26.71 -21.31 23.85
C PHE A 780 25.83 -20.21 24.46
N ARG A 781 24.51 -20.43 24.39
CA ARG A 781 23.50 -19.47 24.83
C ARG A 781 23.45 -19.43 26.34
N GLN A 782 23.21 -18.25 26.92
CA GLN A 782 23.03 -18.15 28.37
C GLN A 782 21.75 -18.87 28.78
N VAL A 783 21.78 -19.54 29.93
CA VAL A 783 20.62 -20.18 30.53
C VAL A 783 20.04 -19.26 31.60
N VAL A 784 18.75 -18.98 31.52
CA VAL A 784 18.03 -18.10 32.44
C VAL A 784 16.98 -18.91 33.20
N PHE A 785 17.19 -19.08 34.50
CA PHE A 785 16.20 -19.67 35.40
C PHE A 785 15.13 -18.64 35.73
N THR A 786 13.89 -18.97 35.42
CA THR A 786 12.74 -18.07 35.63
C THR A 786 12.29 -18.08 37.10
N PRO A 787 11.72 -16.97 37.61
CA PRO A 787 11.14 -16.93 38.96
C PRO A 787 10.02 -17.97 39.16
N ALA A 788 9.73 -18.32 40.41
CA ALA A 788 8.77 -19.39 40.73
C ALA A 788 7.34 -19.10 40.24
N GLU A 789 6.97 -17.83 40.17
CA GLU A 789 5.67 -17.32 39.74
C GLU A 789 5.57 -17.06 38.22
N PHE A 790 6.66 -17.27 37.47
CA PHE A 790 6.68 -17.02 36.04
C PHE A 790 5.85 -18.06 35.27
N GLN A 791 5.00 -17.58 34.36
CA GLN A 791 4.36 -18.40 33.35
C GLN A 791 4.58 -17.76 31.97
N ALA A 792 5.04 -18.56 31.02
CA ALA A 792 5.20 -18.11 29.65
C ALA A 792 3.82 -17.78 29.03
N PRO A 793 3.63 -16.56 28.49
CA PRO A 793 2.40 -16.23 27.78
C PRO A 793 2.30 -17.04 26.48
N PRO A 794 1.07 -17.34 26.00
CA PRO A 794 0.85 -17.99 24.71
C PRO A 794 1.43 -17.16 23.55
N PRO A 795 1.67 -17.75 22.37
CA PRO A 795 2.22 -17.02 21.24
C PRO A 795 1.25 -15.93 20.79
N GLN A 796 1.79 -14.73 20.57
CA GLN A 796 1.01 -13.61 20.06
C GLN A 796 0.97 -13.72 18.54
N ALA A 797 -0.20 -14.08 18.02
CA ALA A 797 -0.46 -14.14 16.59
C ALA A 797 -1.43 -13.04 16.15
N GLU A 798 -1.19 -12.50 14.97
CA GLU A 798 -2.07 -11.56 14.30
C GLU A 798 -2.46 -12.13 12.94
N VAL A 799 -3.75 -11.99 12.61
CA VAL A 799 -4.28 -12.24 11.28
C VAL A 799 -4.77 -10.90 10.76
N GLU A 800 -4.25 -10.48 9.63
CA GLU A 800 -4.71 -9.31 8.88
C GLU A 800 -5.44 -9.78 7.62
N ILE A 801 -6.49 -9.07 7.26
CA ILE A 801 -7.34 -9.37 6.10
C ILE A 801 -7.07 -8.31 5.05
N ALA A 802 -6.84 -8.72 3.80
CA ALA A 802 -6.53 -7.82 2.70
C ALA A 802 -7.50 -8.01 1.53
N GLY A 803 -7.87 -6.92 0.86
CA GLY A 803 -8.63 -6.99 -0.40
C GLY A 803 -10.02 -7.64 -0.28
N PHE A 804 -10.68 -7.51 0.87
CA PHE A 804 -12.01 -8.08 1.08
C PHE A 804 -13.04 -7.45 0.14
N THR A 805 -13.77 -8.30 -0.58
CA THR A 805 -14.90 -7.91 -1.43
C THR A 805 -16.06 -8.87 -1.23
N SER A 806 -17.30 -8.37 -1.39
CA SER A 806 -18.50 -9.19 -1.38
C SER A 806 -19.39 -8.85 -2.58
N LYS A 807 -19.91 -9.86 -3.27
CA LYS A 807 -20.87 -9.70 -4.37
C LYS A 807 -21.90 -10.83 -4.35
N THR A 808 -23.09 -10.55 -4.87
CA THR A 808 -24.08 -11.61 -5.12
C THR A 808 -23.75 -12.28 -6.44
N GLU A 809 -23.51 -13.58 -6.43
CA GLU A 809 -23.17 -14.37 -7.62
C GLU A 809 -24.08 -15.58 -7.77
N THR A 810 -24.21 -16.05 -9.02
CA THR A 810 -24.82 -17.34 -9.33
C THR A 810 -23.69 -18.36 -9.42
N LEU A 811 -23.63 -19.26 -8.44
CA LEU A 811 -22.77 -20.44 -8.42
C LEU A 811 -23.47 -21.60 -9.12
N ASP A 812 -22.74 -22.68 -9.42
CA ASP A 812 -23.27 -23.86 -10.11
C ASP A 812 -24.47 -24.51 -9.40
N ASP A 813 -24.58 -24.34 -8.08
CA ASP A 813 -25.61 -24.96 -7.24
C ASP A 813 -26.62 -23.97 -6.62
N ARG A 814 -26.29 -22.68 -6.53
CA ARG A 814 -27.15 -21.66 -5.87
C ARG A 814 -26.77 -20.22 -6.22
N ILE A 815 -27.64 -19.28 -5.89
CA ILE A 815 -27.29 -17.86 -5.83
C ILE A 815 -26.86 -17.55 -4.39
N ALA A 816 -25.70 -16.93 -4.19
CA ALA A 816 -25.16 -16.64 -2.88
C ALA A 816 -24.43 -15.29 -2.82
N ALA A 817 -24.26 -14.75 -1.63
CA ALA A 817 -23.23 -13.75 -1.39
C ALA A 817 -21.87 -14.45 -1.32
N VAL A 818 -20.95 -14.10 -2.22
CA VAL A 818 -19.59 -14.65 -2.30
C VAL A 818 -18.62 -13.58 -1.84
N CYS A 819 -17.71 -13.98 -0.94
CA CYS A 819 -16.70 -13.12 -0.35
C CYS A 819 -15.30 -13.58 -0.75
N LEU A 820 -14.46 -12.66 -1.21
CA LEU A 820 -13.06 -12.91 -1.57
C LEU A 820 -12.13 -12.08 -0.67
N PHE A 821 -11.06 -12.67 -0.14
CA PHE A 821 -10.08 -11.97 0.71
C PHE A 821 -8.71 -12.66 0.78
N GLY A 822 -7.63 -11.89 0.84
CA GLY A 822 -6.28 -12.36 1.19
C GLY A 822 -6.01 -12.26 2.70
N LEU A 823 -4.91 -12.86 3.17
CA LEU A 823 -4.49 -12.82 4.58
C LEU A 823 -2.97 -12.57 4.74
N ASP A 824 -2.58 -11.89 5.83
CA ASP A 824 -1.21 -11.91 6.36
C ASP A 824 -1.23 -12.39 7.81
N VAL A 825 -0.49 -13.46 8.10
CA VAL A 825 -0.34 -14.01 9.45
C VAL A 825 1.04 -13.67 9.96
N GLN A 826 1.11 -13.07 11.15
CA GLN A 826 2.36 -12.81 11.85
C GLN A 826 2.30 -13.39 13.25
N SER A 827 3.43 -13.89 13.76
CA SER A 827 3.50 -14.48 15.09
C SER A 827 4.81 -14.19 15.80
N SER A 828 4.75 -14.06 17.13
CA SER A 828 5.94 -13.88 17.98
C SER A 828 6.80 -15.14 18.11
N ARG A 829 6.18 -16.32 17.90
CA ARG A 829 6.72 -17.68 18.08
C ARG A 829 6.14 -18.63 17.02
N VAL A 830 6.72 -19.82 16.86
CA VAL A 830 6.22 -20.81 15.91
C VAL A 830 4.82 -21.29 16.32
N LEU A 831 3.88 -21.24 15.38
CA LEU A 831 2.53 -21.76 15.56
C LEU A 831 2.46 -23.18 15.02
N HIS A 832 2.38 -24.15 15.92
CA HIS A 832 2.35 -25.57 15.56
C HIS A 832 0.92 -26.06 15.32
N ASP A 833 0.78 -26.98 14.36
CA ASP A 833 -0.49 -27.59 13.94
C ASP A 833 -1.57 -26.53 13.67
N ALA A 834 -1.16 -25.47 12.95
CA ALA A 834 -1.97 -24.31 12.63
C ALA A 834 -3.03 -24.64 11.57
N SER A 835 -4.30 -24.43 11.90
CA SER A 835 -5.45 -24.57 11.01
C SER A 835 -6.15 -23.23 10.82
N LEU A 836 -6.53 -22.93 9.58
CA LEU A 836 -7.26 -21.73 9.21
C LEU A 836 -8.67 -22.12 8.77
N ILE A 837 -9.67 -21.57 9.45
CA ILE A 837 -11.09 -21.89 9.25
C ILE A 837 -11.84 -20.59 9.01
N ALA A 838 -12.75 -20.56 8.05
CA ALA A 838 -13.70 -19.45 7.87
C ALA A 838 -15.13 -19.90 8.11
N GLU A 839 -15.94 -19.05 8.73
CA GLU A 839 -17.34 -19.28 9.01
C GLU A 839 -18.18 -18.11 8.48
N ALA A 840 -19.14 -18.40 7.59
CA ALA A 840 -20.13 -17.44 7.13
C ALA A 840 -21.33 -17.45 8.08
N ILE A 841 -21.62 -16.29 8.67
CA ILE A 841 -22.57 -16.11 9.75
C ILE A 841 -23.63 -15.11 9.32
N GLY A 842 -24.88 -15.56 9.30
CA GLY A 842 -26.00 -14.74 8.84
C GLY A 842 -26.45 -13.69 9.86
N PRO A 843 -27.47 -12.89 9.49
CA PRO A 843 -27.90 -11.73 10.29
C PRO A 843 -28.28 -12.07 11.73
N GLY A 844 -28.85 -13.25 11.99
CA GLY A 844 -29.28 -13.68 13.33
C GLY A 844 -28.16 -14.26 14.20
N GLY A 845 -26.96 -14.40 13.65
CA GLY A 845 -25.83 -15.08 14.29
C GLY A 845 -25.76 -16.57 14.02
N GLU A 846 -26.58 -17.11 13.11
CA GLU A 846 -26.52 -18.50 12.68
C GLU A 846 -25.35 -18.75 11.72
N THR A 847 -24.58 -19.82 11.94
CA THR A 847 -23.54 -20.25 11.00
C THR A 847 -24.19 -20.89 9.78
N GLN A 848 -24.06 -20.24 8.62
CA GLN A 848 -24.58 -20.72 7.34
C GLN A 848 -23.56 -21.60 6.58
N GLN A 849 -22.26 -21.33 6.75
CA GLN A 849 -21.19 -22.14 6.17
C GLN A 849 -19.97 -22.18 7.09
N ARG A 850 -19.21 -23.28 7.08
CA ARG A 850 -17.90 -23.41 7.70
C ARG A 850 -16.95 -24.10 6.75
N VAL A 851 -15.80 -23.49 6.47
CA VAL A 851 -14.83 -23.93 5.47
C VAL A 851 -13.45 -24.00 6.10
N ALA A 852 -12.75 -25.13 5.92
CA ALA A 852 -11.33 -25.22 6.23
C ALA A 852 -10.55 -24.63 5.05
N LEU A 853 -9.86 -23.50 5.28
CA LEU A 853 -9.15 -22.78 4.23
C LEU A 853 -7.75 -23.35 4.00
N ALA A 854 -7.04 -23.69 5.08
CA ALA A 854 -5.68 -24.23 5.02
C ALA A 854 -5.26 -24.88 6.35
N SER A 855 -4.25 -25.76 6.28
CA SER A 855 -3.59 -26.35 7.45
C SER A 855 -2.08 -26.40 7.24
N ARG A 856 -1.32 -26.19 8.32
CA ARG A 856 0.15 -26.17 8.34
C ARG A 856 0.64 -26.81 9.64
N GLN A 857 1.55 -27.77 9.56
CA GLN A 857 2.20 -28.34 10.75
C GLN A 857 2.98 -27.29 11.56
N ALA A 858 3.54 -26.28 10.89
CA ALA A 858 4.16 -25.14 11.52
C ALA A 858 4.00 -23.88 10.66
N VAL A 859 3.60 -22.78 11.29
CA VAL A 859 3.76 -21.42 10.77
C VAL A 859 4.87 -20.77 11.58
N LEU A 860 6.03 -20.56 10.97
CA LEU A 860 7.23 -20.12 11.68
C LEU A 860 7.03 -18.76 12.39
N TYR A 861 7.09 -17.66 11.65
CA TYR A 861 6.91 -16.32 12.24
C TYR A 861 6.05 -15.41 11.36
N GLN A 862 5.91 -15.78 10.08
CA GLN A 862 5.08 -15.11 9.11
C GLN A 862 4.51 -16.12 8.13
N TRP A 863 3.28 -15.89 7.67
CA TRP A 863 2.66 -16.64 6.58
C TRP A 863 1.69 -15.74 5.81
N THR A 864 2.01 -15.49 4.54
CA THR A 864 1.17 -14.74 3.60
C THR A 864 0.85 -15.67 2.42
N PRO A 865 -0.38 -16.22 2.31
CA PRO A 865 -0.81 -16.96 1.14
C PRO A 865 -0.67 -16.13 -0.14
N SER A 866 -0.26 -16.76 -1.25
CA SER A 866 -0.10 -16.09 -2.55
C SER A 866 -1.44 -15.81 -3.25
N GLU A 867 -2.46 -16.61 -2.97
CA GLU A 867 -3.80 -16.52 -3.56
C GLU A 867 -4.85 -16.08 -2.51
N PRO A 868 -5.90 -15.32 -2.90
CA PRO A 868 -7.01 -15.01 -2.03
C PRO A 868 -7.90 -16.23 -1.76
N PHE A 869 -8.57 -16.22 -0.62
CA PHE A 869 -9.58 -17.20 -0.23
C PHE A 869 -10.98 -16.76 -0.67
N GLU A 870 -11.85 -17.73 -0.94
CA GLU A 870 -13.26 -17.54 -1.27
C GLU A 870 -14.14 -18.22 -0.21
N VAL A 871 -15.18 -17.53 0.25
CA VAL A 871 -16.20 -18.08 1.17
C VAL A 871 -17.58 -17.61 0.72
N ALA A 872 -18.55 -18.52 0.64
CA ALA A 872 -19.89 -18.23 0.12
C ALA A 872 -20.98 -18.49 1.16
N PHE A 873 -21.89 -17.55 1.33
CA PHE A 873 -23.08 -17.77 2.15
C PHE A 873 -23.96 -18.88 1.56
N ALA A 874 -24.89 -19.40 2.38
CA ALA A 874 -25.86 -20.39 1.91
C ALA A 874 -26.88 -19.76 0.94
N GLN A 875 -27.09 -18.45 1.02
CA GLN A 875 -28.03 -17.67 0.22
C GLN A 875 -27.56 -16.20 0.14
N PRO A 876 -28.17 -15.35 -0.69
CA PRO A 876 -27.86 -13.92 -0.69
C PRO A 876 -28.22 -13.31 0.67
N VAL A 877 -27.30 -12.54 1.26
CA VAL A 877 -27.53 -11.83 2.53
C VAL A 877 -27.39 -10.33 2.33
N LYS A 878 -28.24 -9.55 2.99
CA LYS A 878 -28.12 -8.08 3.05
C LYS A 878 -27.18 -7.61 4.15
N ALA A 879 -26.98 -8.43 5.19
CA ALA A 879 -26.06 -8.19 6.29
C ALA A 879 -25.60 -9.53 6.88
N GLY A 880 -24.39 -9.59 7.43
CA GLY A 880 -23.82 -10.79 8.05
C GLY A 880 -22.34 -10.61 8.35
N GLY A 881 -21.64 -11.68 8.71
CA GLY A 881 -20.20 -11.65 8.95
C GLY A 881 -19.48 -12.92 8.51
N ILE A 882 -18.18 -12.79 8.24
CA ILE A 882 -17.28 -13.91 8.04
C ILE A 882 -16.29 -13.91 9.21
N ARG A 883 -16.24 -14.99 9.99
CA ARG A 883 -15.22 -15.20 11.02
C ARG A 883 -14.10 -16.07 10.49
N VAL A 884 -12.89 -15.53 10.40
CA VAL A 884 -11.67 -16.29 10.09
C VAL A 884 -10.96 -16.61 11.39
N THR A 885 -10.72 -17.89 11.66
CA THR A 885 -10.06 -18.39 12.86
C THR A 885 -8.78 -19.11 12.48
N LEU A 886 -7.66 -18.60 12.98
CA LEU A 886 -6.37 -19.30 13.01
C LEU A 886 -6.25 -20.00 14.36
N LYS A 887 -6.17 -21.33 14.37
CA LYS A 887 -6.00 -22.14 15.58
C LYS A 887 -4.69 -22.91 15.51
N SER A 888 -3.88 -22.85 16.56
CA SER A 888 -2.69 -23.68 16.78
C SER A 888 -2.79 -24.41 18.12
N ASP A 889 -1.77 -25.18 18.47
CA ASP A 889 -1.67 -25.86 19.78
C ASP A 889 -1.71 -24.89 20.98
N GLU A 890 -1.08 -23.71 20.84
CA GLU A 890 -0.88 -22.77 21.95
C GLU A 890 -1.70 -21.48 21.85
N THR A 891 -2.32 -21.18 20.69
CA THR A 891 -3.12 -19.96 20.53
C THR A 891 -4.26 -20.14 19.55
N THR A 892 -5.30 -19.32 19.70
CA THR A 892 -6.39 -19.20 18.74
C THR A 892 -6.68 -17.72 18.52
N VAL A 893 -6.69 -17.30 17.27
CA VAL A 893 -6.93 -15.91 16.87
C VAL A 893 -8.07 -15.91 15.87
N SER A 894 -9.09 -15.10 16.16
CA SER A 894 -10.22 -14.89 15.25
C SER A 894 -10.24 -13.45 14.74
N ARG A 895 -10.71 -13.27 13.50
CA ARG A 895 -10.97 -11.98 12.88
C ARG A 895 -12.30 -11.99 12.17
N TRP A 896 -12.98 -10.87 12.23
CA TRP A 896 -14.30 -10.69 11.62
C TRP A 896 -14.23 -9.75 10.43
N MET A 897 -14.79 -10.21 9.31
CA MET A 897 -15.27 -9.35 8.23
C MET A 897 -16.77 -9.21 8.40
N ARG A 898 -17.31 -8.03 8.09
CA ARG A 898 -18.73 -7.74 8.21
C ARG A 898 -19.28 -7.43 6.82
N ILE A 899 -20.59 -7.48 6.66
CA ILE A 899 -21.28 -7.15 5.43
C ILE A 899 -22.53 -6.37 5.81
N GLY A 900 -22.82 -5.30 5.09
CA GLY A 900 -24.12 -4.62 5.14
C GLY A 900 -24.53 -4.06 6.49
N GLY A 901 -23.56 -3.74 7.36
CA GLY A 901 -23.82 -3.07 8.64
C GLY A 901 -24.22 -3.96 9.79
N TRP A 902 -23.91 -5.25 9.69
CA TRP A 902 -24.21 -6.19 10.75
C TRP A 902 -23.57 -5.78 12.09
N GLU A 903 -24.40 -5.61 13.12
CA GLU A 903 -23.99 -5.18 14.47
C GLU A 903 -23.47 -6.35 15.34
N GLY A 904 -23.44 -7.57 14.80
CA GLY A 904 -23.12 -8.78 15.54
C GLY A 904 -24.35 -9.42 16.20
N SER A 905 -24.14 -10.52 16.92
CA SER A 905 -25.17 -11.24 17.68
C SER A 905 -24.55 -11.92 18.89
N PRO A 906 -25.17 -11.86 20.09
CA PRO A 906 -24.71 -12.61 21.25
C PRO A 906 -24.62 -14.13 21.00
N LYS A 907 -25.45 -14.67 20.08
CA LYS A 907 -25.46 -16.10 19.73
C LYS A 907 -24.21 -16.55 18.97
N ALA A 908 -23.54 -15.64 18.27
CA ALA A 908 -22.38 -15.96 17.44
C ALA A 908 -21.05 -15.98 18.22
N GLY A 909 -21.07 -15.62 19.53
CA GLY A 909 -19.86 -15.52 20.36
C GLY A 909 -18.84 -14.53 19.80
N GLY A 910 -19.31 -13.40 19.26
CA GLY A 910 -18.53 -12.42 18.49
C GLY A 910 -18.34 -11.09 19.20
N VAL A 911 -18.40 -9.99 18.44
CA VAL A 911 -18.09 -8.58 18.81
C VAL A 911 -18.60 -8.12 20.19
N LEU A 912 -19.66 -8.76 20.73
CA LEU A 912 -20.13 -8.57 22.10
C LEU A 912 -19.96 -9.87 22.91
N ALA A 913 -19.45 -9.74 24.14
CA ALA A 913 -19.33 -10.82 25.13
C ALA A 913 -20.28 -10.57 26.32
N GLY A 914 -20.70 -11.64 27.01
CA GLY A 914 -21.45 -11.54 28.26
C GLY A 914 -20.53 -11.32 29.48
N GLY A 915 -21.09 -10.76 30.57
CA GLY A 915 -20.38 -10.59 31.84
C GLY A 915 -19.53 -9.32 31.94
N GLY A 916 -20.09 -8.21 31.43
CA GLY A 916 -19.60 -6.84 31.61
C GLY A 916 -19.58 -6.37 33.07
N VAL A 917 -19.29 -5.09 33.26
CA VAL A 917 -19.73 -4.35 34.46
C VAL A 917 -21.26 -4.22 34.43
N GLY A 918 -21.85 -4.12 33.24
CA GLY A 918 -23.27 -4.34 32.96
C GLY A 918 -23.61 -5.81 32.59
N SER A 919 -24.54 -6.00 31.66
CA SER A 919 -24.95 -7.31 31.14
C SER A 919 -24.08 -7.82 29.98
N GLY A 920 -23.36 -6.93 29.27
CA GLY A 920 -22.47 -7.26 28.15
C GLY A 920 -21.21 -6.39 28.08
N ALA A 921 -20.32 -6.66 27.13
CA ALA A 921 -19.11 -5.88 26.87
C ALA A 921 -18.68 -6.01 25.41
N LEU A 922 -18.01 -4.99 24.87
CA LEU A 922 -17.35 -5.02 23.57
C LEU A 922 -16.12 -5.93 23.63
N ALA A 923 -16.09 -6.97 22.79
CA ALA A 923 -15.02 -7.98 22.71
C ALA A 923 -14.09 -7.82 21.50
N ASP A 924 -14.48 -7.00 20.51
CA ASP A 924 -13.69 -6.79 19.28
C ASP A 924 -13.82 -5.33 18.79
N ALA A 925 -13.16 -5.01 17.69
CA ALA A 925 -13.12 -3.69 17.10
C ALA A 925 -14.49 -3.21 16.60
N CYS A 926 -14.83 -1.96 16.89
CA CYS A 926 -16.03 -1.30 16.38
C CYS A 926 -15.73 0.16 16.02
N CYS A 927 -16.49 0.74 15.10
CA CYS A 927 -16.37 2.13 14.68
C CYS A 927 -17.72 2.84 14.75
N PHE A 928 -17.71 4.13 15.05
CA PHE A 928 -18.88 5.01 15.04
C PHE A 928 -18.55 6.39 14.49
N ALA A 929 -19.58 7.17 14.18
CA ALA A 929 -19.44 8.52 13.66
C ALA A 929 -18.81 9.46 14.68
N SER A 930 -17.90 10.32 14.25
CA SER A 930 -17.38 11.41 15.09
C SER A 930 -18.34 12.59 15.23
N ARG A 931 -19.49 12.53 14.55
CA ARG A 931 -20.55 13.53 14.53
C ARG A 931 -21.90 12.81 14.58
N ALA A 932 -22.86 13.37 15.29
CA ALA A 932 -24.21 12.80 15.39
C ALA A 932 -25.27 13.84 15.02
N THR A 933 -26.39 13.35 14.50
CA THR A 933 -27.52 14.17 14.07
C THR A 933 -28.60 14.15 15.14
N THR A 934 -28.94 15.33 15.66
CA THR A 934 -30.02 15.52 16.63
C THR A 934 -31.40 15.28 15.99
N LYS A 935 -32.45 15.10 16.79
CA LYS A 935 -33.84 15.01 16.29
C LYS A 935 -34.27 16.22 15.44
N GLY A 936 -33.65 17.39 15.65
CA GLY A 936 -33.88 18.61 14.87
C GLY A 936 -33.07 18.69 13.56
N GLY A 937 -32.27 17.68 13.23
CA GLY A 937 -31.43 17.65 12.02
C GLY A 937 -30.10 18.41 12.14
N GLN A 938 -29.79 18.97 13.31
CA GLN A 938 -28.50 19.64 13.55
C GLN A 938 -27.41 18.60 13.87
N GLU A 939 -26.25 18.73 13.23
CA GLU A 939 -25.08 17.93 13.55
C GLU A 939 -24.29 18.48 14.74
N THR A 940 -23.81 17.59 15.60
CA THR A 940 -22.93 17.91 16.72
C THR A 940 -21.72 16.97 16.75
N PRO A 941 -20.50 17.46 17.03
CA PRO A 941 -19.33 16.60 17.19
C PRO A 941 -19.40 15.79 18.49
N ILE A 942 -18.88 14.57 18.45
CA ILE A 942 -18.76 13.68 19.63
C ILE A 942 -17.56 14.09 20.50
N LEU A 943 -16.43 14.42 19.88
CA LEU A 943 -15.27 14.97 20.58
C LEU A 943 -15.37 16.50 20.66
N ASN A 944 -14.85 17.09 21.74
CA ASN A 944 -14.77 18.54 21.88
C ASN A 944 -13.32 19.04 21.68
N SER A 945 -13.18 20.23 21.10
CA SER A 945 -11.89 20.71 20.58
C SER A 945 -10.89 21.05 21.68
N ARG A 946 -11.34 21.65 22.79
CA ARG A 946 -10.43 22.21 23.83
C ARG A 946 -10.42 21.44 25.15
N ALA A 947 -11.46 20.69 25.47
CA ALA A 947 -11.50 19.88 26.68
C ALA A 947 -12.39 18.65 26.49
N GLY A 948 -12.15 17.59 27.26
CA GLY A 948 -13.00 16.41 27.25
C GLY A 948 -12.44 15.26 28.09
N THR A 949 -13.26 14.22 28.21
CA THR A 949 -12.93 12.99 28.94
C THR A 949 -13.43 11.79 28.14
N ILE A 950 -12.57 10.79 27.97
CA ILE A 950 -12.95 9.45 27.49
C ILE A 950 -12.73 8.49 28.65
N GLU A 951 -13.76 7.79 29.09
CA GLU A 951 -13.66 6.82 30.19
C GLU A 951 -14.44 5.54 29.88
N PHE A 952 -13.96 4.42 30.41
CA PHE A 952 -14.57 3.10 30.23
C PHE A 952 -14.00 2.10 31.22
N TRP A 953 -14.71 0.99 31.39
CA TRP A 953 -14.21 -0.21 32.06
C TRP A 953 -13.51 -1.12 31.05
N LEU A 954 -12.37 -1.69 31.45
CA LEU A 954 -11.52 -2.54 30.62
C LEU A 954 -11.19 -3.82 31.37
N LYS A 955 -11.37 -4.97 30.73
CA LYS A 955 -10.93 -6.29 31.22
C LYS A 955 -9.79 -6.80 30.33
N PRO A 956 -8.52 -6.55 30.70
CA PRO A 956 -7.38 -6.92 29.87
C PRO A 956 -7.10 -8.42 29.90
N GLU A 957 -6.61 -8.99 28.81
CA GLU A 957 -6.00 -10.34 28.79
C GLU A 957 -4.54 -10.36 29.30
N TRP A 958 -4.01 -9.25 29.82
CA TRP A 958 -2.59 -9.09 30.15
C TRP A 958 -2.36 -8.43 31.51
N ALA A 959 -1.22 -8.75 32.12
CA ALA A 959 -0.80 -8.23 33.41
C ALA A 959 -0.11 -6.86 33.29
N GLY A 960 -0.09 -6.11 34.39
CA GLY A 960 0.49 -4.76 34.46
C GLY A 960 1.96 -4.76 34.87
N SER A 961 2.50 -5.90 35.30
CA SER A 961 3.90 -6.03 35.68
C SER A 961 4.81 -6.00 34.46
N ALA A 962 6.00 -5.41 34.65
CA ALA A 962 7.08 -5.61 33.71
C ALA A 962 7.39 -7.11 33.72
N ALA A 963 6.95 -7.85 32.70
CA ALA A 963 7.85 -8.87 32.20
C ALA A 963 9.20 -8.15 32.05
N PRO A 964 10.32 -8.70 32.57
CA PRO A 964 11.60 -8.09 32.31
C PRO A 964 11.63 -7.77 30.83
N LEU A 965 12.04 -6.55 30.49
CA LEU A 965 12.62 -6.32 29.19
C LEU A 965 13.83 -7.27 29.14
N ALA A 966 13.59 -8.55 28.93
CA ALA A 966 14.55 -9.38 28.25
C ALA A 966 14.80 -8.55 27.00
N GLU A 967 16.02 -8.04 26.86
CA GLU A 967 16.44 -7.11 25.83
C GLU A 967 16.16 -7.61 24.39
N ASP A 968 15.54 -8.80 24.27
CA ASP A 968 15.51 -9.72 23.16
C ASP A 968 14.10 -10.05 22.61
N PHE A 969 12.99 -9.55 23.19
CA PHE A 969 11.65 -9.91 22.71
C PHE A 969 10.75 -8.71 22.36
N GLU A 970 10.64 -8.40 21.07
CA GLU A 970 9.40 -8.64 20.29
C GLU A 970 9.52 -8.13 18.85
N MET A 971 8.89 -8.85 17.92
CA MET A 971 8.71 -8.45 16.52
C MET A 971 7.87 -7.15 16.42
N TRP A 972 7.06 -6.91 17.44
CA TRP A 972 6.24 -5.74 17.69
C TRP A 972 6.05 -5.68 19.21
N PRO A 973 6.56 -4.68 19.97
CA PRO A 973 6.20 -4.55 21.39
C PRO A 973 4.67 -4.61 21.50
N PRO A 974 4.05 -5.10 22.60
CA PRO A 974 2.62 -5.32 22.62
C PRO A 974 1.99 -3.94 22.50
N ARG A 975 1.38 -3.69 21.35
CA ARG A 975 0.83 -2.39 20.97
C ARG A 975 -0.65 -2.61 20.80
N ARG A 976 -1.43 -2.15 21.78
CA ARG A 976 -2.89 -2.36 21.83
C ARG A 976 -3.56 -1.00 21.74
N CYS A 977 -4.47 -0.79 20.81
CA CYS A 977 -5.20 0.45 20.63
C CYS A 977 -6.61 0.31 21.20
N PHE A 978 -6.99 1.19 22.12
CA PHE A 978 -8.33 1.20 22.72
C PHE A 978 -9.24 2.19 22.01
N ILE A 979 -8.73 3.39 21.71
CA ILE A 979 -9.45 4.46 21.04
C ILE A 979 -8.54 5.05 19.96
N HIS A 980 -9.06 5.21 18.74
CA HIS A 980 -8.42 5.98 17.66
C HIS A 980 -9.44 6.83 16.93
N PHE A 981 -9.16 8.12 16.79
CA PHE A 981 -9.88 9.05 15.91
C PHE A 981 -8.83 9.74 15.05
N GLY A 982 -8.95 9.69 13.72
CA GLY A 982 -7.97 10.31 12.81
C GLY A 982 -7.80 9.56 11.49
N PRO A 983 -7.09 10.14 10.51
CA PRO A 983 -6.85 9.53 9.20
C PRO A 983 -5.87 8.37 9.28
N ALA A 984 -6.11 7.34 8.47
CA ALA A 984 -5.08 6.37 8.13
C ALA A 984 -4.02 7.02 7.23
N ARG A 985 -2.74 6.77 7.53
CA ARG A 985 -1.63 7.24 6.69
C ARG A 985 -1.37 6.26 5.56
N LYS A 986 -1.50 6.72 4.30
CA LYS A 986 -1.27 5.89 3.10
C LYS A 986 0.18 5.40 2.99
N ASP A 987 1.14 6.19 3.47
CA ASP A 987 2.57 5.88 3.38
C ASP A 987 3.06 4.98 4.54
N ASN A 988 2.33 4.98 5.66
CA ASN A 988 2.60 4.09 6.78
C ASN A 988 1.31 3.87 7.60
N PRO A 989 0.54 2.81 7.29
CA PRO A 989 -0.77 2.56 7.90
C PRO A 989 -0.72 2.27 9.41
N TYR A 990 0.47 2.16 10.01
CA TYR A 990 0.67 1.90 11.44
C TYR A 990 0.94 3.17 12.24
N LEU A 991 1.10 4.31 11.57
CA LEU A 991 1.37 5.59 12.21
C LEU A 991 0.09 6.41 12.39
N TYR A 992 -0.16 6.80 13.63
CA TYR A 992 -1.35 7.54 14.09
C TYR A 992 -1.01 8.98 14.49
N ASN A 993 -0.07 9.61 13.79
CA ASN A 993 0.56 10.88 14.19
C ASN A 993 0.17 12.07 13.30
N HIS A 994 -1.08 12.13 12.84
CA HIS A 994 -1.57 13.23 12.01
C HIS A 994 -3.07 13.43 12.24
N SER A 995 -3.49 14.61 12.72
CA SER A 995 -4.90 14.96 13.01
C SER A 995 -5.66 13.87 13.78
N SER A 996 -5.11 13.43 14.90
CA SER A 996 -5.56 12.23 15.59
C SER A 996 -5.69 12.36 17.11
N VAL A 997 -6.54 11.52 17.71
CA VAL A 997 -6.66 11.27 19.14
C VAL A 997 -6.51 9.76 19.34
N THR A 998 -5.58 9.35 20.21
CA THR A 998 -5.30 7.92 20.44
C THR A 998 -5.10 7.60 21.91
N LEU A 999 -5.71 6.51 22.38
CA LEU A 999 -5.44 5.90 23.67
C LEU A 999 -4.99 4.45 23.46
N ARG A 1000 -3.80 4.10 23.94
CA ARG A 1000 -3.16 2.80 23.66
C ARG A 1000 -2.26 2.32 24.79
N HIS A 1001 -1.89 1.05 24.74
CA HIS A 1001 -0.83 0.42 25.52
C HIS A 1001 0.43 0.24 24.65
N LEU A 1002 1.60 0.63 25.16
CA LEU A 1002 2.93 0.58 24.53
C LEU A 1002 3.94 -0.07 25.48
N ALA A 1003 4.65 -1.12 25.05
CA ALA A 1003 5.66 -1.84 25.84
C ALA A 1003 5.06 -2.38 27.17
N PRO A 1004 5.68 -3.31 27.94
CA PRO A 1004 4.90 -4.27 28.75
C PRO A 1004 3.94 -3.61 29.76
N SER A 1005 4.20 -2.38 30.19
CA SER A 1005 3.42 -1.71 31.24
C SER A 1005 3.10 -0.22 30.98
N THR A 1006 3.07 0.34 29.76
CA THR A 1006 2.79 1.80 29.60
C THR A 1006 1.52 2.11 28.83
N LEU A 1007 0.58 2.85 29.43
CA LEU A 1007 -0.53 3.47 28.72
C LEU A 1007 -0.09 4.83 28.15
N VAL A 1008 -0.49 5.15 26.93
CA VAL A 1008 -0.18 6.44 26.30
C VAL A 1008 -1.43 7.04 25.68
N PHE A 1009 -1.74 8.27 26.08
CA PHE A 1009 -2.73 9.13 25.45
C PHE A 1009 -2.01 10.15 24.57
N THR A 1010 -2.43 10.31 23.33
CA THR A 1010 -1.80 11.24 22.38
C THR A 1010 -2.86 11.99 21.59
N ILE A 1011 -2.65 13.29 21.41
CA ILE A 1011 -3.40 14.14 20.49
C ILE A 1011 -2.40 14.74 19.50
N THR A 1012 -2.66 14.68 18.20
CA THR A 1012 -1.77 15.20 17.15
C THR A 1012 -2.56 16.05 16.16
N ASP A 1013 -1.98 17.15 15.70
CA ASP A 1013 -2.60 18.05 14.73
C ASP A 1013 -2.26 17.71 13.27
N SER A 1014 -2.71 18.52 12.32
CA SER A 1014 -2.42 18.36 10.89
C SER A 1014 -0.98 18.71 10.48
N SER A 1015 -0.17 19.29 11.37
CA SER A 1015 1.24 19.60 11.14
C SER A 1015 2.19 18.49 11.61
N TYR A 1016 1.62 17.40 12.17
CA TYR A 1016 2.30 16.31 12.88
C TYR A 1016 2.86 16.71 14.26
N ALA A 1017 2.50 17.88 14.79
CA ALA A 1017 2.82 18.28 16.15
C ALA A 1017 1.80 17.69 17.12
N GLY A 1018 2.23 17.29 18.31
CA GLY A 1018 1.33 16.58 19.22
C GLY A 1018 1.73 16.59 20.67
N TRP A 1019 0.73 16.34 21.50
CA TRP A 1019 0.77 16.26 22.95
C TRP A 1019 0.61 14.81 23.38
N SER A 1020 1.39 14.36 24.36
CA SER A 1020 1.26 13.01 24.92
C SER A 1020 1.41 12.98 26.44
N ALA A 1021 0.69 12.05 27.06
CA ALA A 1021 0.85 11.68 28.46
C ALA A 1021 0.96 10.16 28.58
N SER A 1022 1.88 9.70 29.43
CA SER A 1022 2.18 8.27 29.61
C SER A 1022 1.98 7.87 31.07
N ALA A 1023 1.37 6.71 31.31
CA ALA A 1023 1.15 6.14 32.64
C ALA A 1023 1.72 4.73 32.74
N SER A 1024 2.48 4.44 33.80
CA SER A 1024 3.03 3.10 34.03
C SER A 1024 2.05 2.24 34.83
N LEU A 1025 1.59 1.12 34.25
CA LEU A 1025 0.75 0.11 34.89
C LEU A 1025 1.47 -0.63 36.03
N ALA A 1026 2.81 -0.60 36.08
CA ALA A 1026 3.55 -1.11 37.23
C ALA A 1026 3.25 -0.34 38.53
N GLN A 1027 2.74 0.90 38.41
CA GLN A 1027 2.31 1.73 39.54
C GLN A 1027 0.83 1.55 39.88
N ALA A 1028 0.07 0.82 39.05
CA ALA A 1028 -1.34 0.52 39.29
C ALA A 1028 -1.44 -0.69 40.23
N SER A 1029 -1.77 -0.44 41.51
CA SER A 1029 -2.00 -1.51 42.49
C SER A 1029 -3.17 -2.40 42.07
N GLY A 1030 -2.89 -3.67 41.74
CA GLY A 1030 -3.93 -4.68 41.44
C GLY A 1030 -4.31 -4.84 39.98
N TRP A 1031 -3.52 -4.31 39.02
CA TRP A 1031 -3.73 -4.58 37.59
C TRP A 1031 -3.47 -6.05 37.25
N GLU A 1032 -4.53 -6.78 36.88
CA GLU A 1032 -4.49 -8.23 36.68
C GLU A 1032 -5.24 -8.65 35.41
N PRO A 1033 -4.75 -9.66 34.66
CA PRO A 1033 -5.51 -10.24 33.56
C PRO A 1033 -6.88 -10.73 34.04
N GLY A 1034 -7.92 -10.51 33.24
CA GLY A 1034 -9.27 -10.96 33.53
C GLY A 1034 -9.98 -10.19 34.66
N ARG A 1035 -9.39 -9.11 35.16
CA ARG A 1035 -10.03 -8.21 36.14
C ARG A 1035 -10.51 -6.92 35.48
N TRP A 1036 -11.65 -6.40 35.92
CA TRP A 1036 -12.17 -5.12 35.45
C TRP A 1036 -11.40 -3.95 36.09
N HIS A 1037 -10.90 -3.05 35.24
CA HIS A 1037 -10.20 -1.81 35.57
C HIS A 1037 -10.88 -0.61 34.94
N HIS A 1038 -10.96 0.51 35.64
CA HIS A 1038 -11.46 1.77 35.08
C HIS A 1038 -10.32 2.58 34.48
N LEU A 1039 -10.52 3.08 33.26
CA LEU A 1039 -9.59 4.00 32.60
C LEU A 1039 -10.29 5.31 32.30
N ALA A 1040 -9.61 6.44 32.54
CA ALA A 1040 -10.05 7.75 32.06
C ALA A 1040 -8.89 8.56 31.45
N ALA A 1041 -9.07 9.01 30.20
CA ALA A 1041 -8.19 9.92 29.49
C ALA A 1041 -8.84 11.30 29.38
N VAL A 1042 -8.15 12.32 29.89
CA VAL A 1042 -8.67 13.69 30.00
C VAL A 1042 -7.78 14.64 29.22
N TRP A 1043 -8.38 15.57 28.47
CA TRP A 1043 -7.68 16.73 27.92
C TRP A 1043 -8.35 18.04 28.35
N ASP A 1044 -7.56 19.09 28.56
CA ASP A 1044 -8.04 20.41 28.96
C ASP A 1044 -7.00 21.50 28.61
N ALA A 1045 -7.29 22.28 27.57
CA ALA A 1045 -6.44 23.36 27.10
C ALA A 1045 -6.32 24.54 28.09
N GLU A 1046 -7.25 24.67 29.05
CA GLU A 1046 -7.23 25.74 30.06
C GLU A 1046 -6.41 25.40 31.29
N SER A 1047 -6.04 24.12 31.45
CA SER A 1047 -5.14 23.69 32.51
C SER A 1047 -3.69 24.13 32.24
N PRO A 1048 -2.83 24.17 33.28
CA PRO A 1048 -1.40 24.32 33.07
C PRO A 1048 -0.87 23.25 32.11
N ARG A 1049 0.15 23.59 31.33
CA ARG A 1049 0.70 22.72 30.28
C ARG A 1049 1.01 21.30 30.74
N ALA A 1050 1.55 21.13 31.94
CA ALA A 1050 1.85 19.81 32.51
C ALA A 1050 0.60 18.92 32.63
N ASP A 1051 -0.58 19.51 32.78
CA ASP A 1051 -1.87 18.87 33.04
C ASP A 1051 -2.83 18.94 31.84
N TRP A 1052 -2.35 19.35 30.66
CA TRP A 1052 -3.17 19.36 29.45
C TRP A 1052 -3.71 17.98 29.12
N LEU A 1053 -2.93 16.92 29.32
CA LEU A 1053 -3.33 15.53 29.19
C LEU A 1053 -3.15 14.79 30.51
N ARG A 1054 -4.13 13.97 30.90
CA ARG A 1054 -4.10 13.15 32.12
C ARG A 1054 -4.63 11.74 31.85
N LEU A 1055 -4.05 10.77 32.53
CA LEU A 1055 -4.53 9.38 32.57
C LEU A 1055 -4.80 8.96 34.01
N TYR A 1056 -5.98 8.41 34.23
CA TYR A 1056 -6.40 7.81 35.49
C TYR A 1056 -6.61 6.30 35.29
N VAL A 1057 -6.13 5.51 36.25
CA VAL A 1057 -6.33 4.06 36.33
C VAL A 1057 -6.96 3.76 37.67
N ASP A 1058 -8.12 3.11 37.67
CA ASP A 1058 -8.94 2.85 38.87
C ASP A 1058 -9.14 4.11 39.73
N GLY A 1059 -9.33 5.25 39.04
CA GLY A 1059 -9.56 6.56 39.66
C GLY A 1059 -8.33 7.29 40.19
N LYS A 1060 -7.13 6.68 40.12
CA LYS A 1060 -5.86 7.32 40.52
C LYS A 1060 -5.11 7.87 39.31
N ARG A 1061 -4.61 9.10 39.39
CA ARG A 1061 -3.78 9.70 38.33
C ARG A 1061 -2.41 9.04 38.28
N LEU A 1062 -2.09 8.40 37.15
CA LEU A 1062 -0.79 7.76 36.92
C LEU A 1062 0.03 8.40 35.79
N SER A 1063 -0.56 9.32 35.02
CA SER A 1063 0.15 9.97 33.91
C SER A 1063 1.28 10.89 34.38
N SER A 1064 2.38 10.89 33.62
CA SER A 1064 3.40 11.94 33.63
C SER A 1064 2.85 13.33 33.26
N ALA A 1065 3.69 14.36 33.41
CA ALA A 1065 3.43 15.66 32.78
C ALA A 1065 3.31 15.51 31.25
N THR A 1066 2.50 16.38 30.64
CA THR A 1066 2.26 16.37 29.18
C THR A 1066 3.54 16.73 28.42
N ALA A 1067 3.98 15.83 27.55
CA ALA A 1067 5.07 16.06 26.60
C ALA A 1067 4.53 16.67 25.30
N VAL A 1068 5.32 17.54 24.66
CA VAL A 1068 4.97 18.16 23.37
C VAL A 1068 6.08 17.88 22.37
N SER A 1069 5.69 17.42 21.18
CA SER A 1069 6.62 17.07 20.10
C SER A 1069 6.42 18.00 18.90
N LYS A 1070 7.53 18.37 18.25
CA LYS A 1070 7.56 19.26 17.06
C LYS A 1070 6.80 20.57 17.28
N GLU A 1071 7.02 21.16 18.44
CA GLU A 1071 6.36 22.39 18.86
C GLU A 1071 6.61 23.56 17.90
N ASP A 1072 7.75 23.56 17.20
CA ASP A 1072 8.10 24.51 16.14
C ASP A 1072 7.08 24.58 15.00
N ARG A 1073 6.24 23.55 14.85
CA ARG A 1073 5.19 23.49 13.82
C ARG A 1073 3.83 24.00 14.31
N LEU A 1074 3.67 24.20 15.62
CA LEU A 1074 2.46 24.78 16.19
C LEU A 1074 2.42 26.28 15.88
N GLY A 1075 1.21 26.81 15.76
CA GLY A 1075 0.99 28.25 15.55
C GLY A 1075 1.22 29.06 16.83
N ALA A 1076 0.70 30.28 16.85
CA ALA A 1076 0.79 31.16 18.03
C ALA A 1076 0.13 30.58 19.30
N ASP A 1077 -0.85 29.68 19.14
CA ASP A 1077 -1.46 28.92 20.22
C ASP A 1077 -0.97 27.46 20.16
N ALA A 1078 -0.13 27.07 21.13
CA ALA A 1078 0.43 25.73 21.28
C ALA A 1078 -0.36 24.84 22.26
N SER A 1079 -1.54 25.28 22.70
CA SER A 1079 -2.41 24.49 23.59
C SER A 1079 -3.00 23.28 22.89
N VAL A 1080 -3.31 22.24 23.68
CA VAL A 1080 -3.88 21.00 23.15
C VAL A 1080 -5.21 21.25 22.43
N ARG A 1081 -5.32 20.72 21.21
CA ARG A 1081 -6.53 20.89 20.40
C ARG A 1081 -6.88 19.64 19.59
N VAL A 1082 -8.13 19.19 19.72
CA VAL A 1082 -8.73 18.16 18.86
C VAL A 1082 -9.42 18.81 17.67
N ARG A 1083 -9.18 18.31 16.46
CA ARG A 1083 -9.87 18.74 15.25
C ARG A 1083 -11.17 17.97 15.07
N THR A 1084 -12.30 18.63 15.29
CA THR A 1084 -13.64 18.01 15.34
C THR A 1084 -14.48 18.26 14.08
N SER A 1085 -13.91 19.02 13.13
CA SER A 1085 -14.52 19.28 11.82
C SER A 1085 -14.37 18.13 10.84
N ASP A 1086 -13.39 17.25 11.07
CA ASP A 1086 -13.03 16.22 10.11
C ASP A 1086 -13.93 15.00 10.27
N PRO A 1087 -14.34 14.35 9.16
CA PRO A 1087 -15.33 13.28 9.19
C PRO A 1087 -14.73 11.91 9.57
N TYR A 1088 -13.60 11.87 10.28
CA TYR A 1088 -12.94 10.60 10.65
C TYR A 1088 -13.86 9.78 11.57
N ALA A 1089 -13.92 8.48 11.37
CA ALA A 1089 -14.60 7.60 12.31
C ALA A 1089 -13.84 7.55 13.64
N ILE A 1090 -14.57 7.35 14.75
CA ILE A 1090 -13.98 6.97 16.03
C ILE A 1090 -13.96 5.45 16.08
N GLN A 1091 -12.78 4.88 16.22
CA GLN A 1091 -12.52 3.45 16.31
C GLN A 1091 -12.30 3.06 17.78
N LEU A 1092 -12.95 1.97 18.18
CA LEU A 1092 -12.76 1.27 19.44
C LEU A 1092 -12.04 -0.06 19.19
N GLY A 1093 -11.23 -0.47 20.15
CA GLY A 1093 -10.66 -1.82 20.18
C GLY A 1093 -9.55 -2.11 19.16
N SER A 1094 -9.22 -1.18 18.26
CA SER A 1094 -8.11 -1.30 17.29
C SER A 1094 -7.78 0.06 16.64
N LEU A 1095 -6.81 0.09 15.72
CA LEU A 1095 -6.62 1.19 14.76
C LEU A 1095 -7.69 1.14 13.64
N THR A 1096 -7.86 2.24 12.91
CA THR A 1096 -8.75 2.30 11.73
C THR A 1096 -8.37 1.32 10.62
N THR A 1097 -7.17 0.76 10.66
CA THR A 1097 -6.67 -0.30 9.76
C THR A 1097 -6.93 -1.70 10.30
N GLY A 1098 -7.62 -1.85 11.44
CA GLY A 1098 -7.80 -3.14 12.11
C GLY A 1098 -6.57 -3.63 12.89
N ARG A 1099 -5.42 -2.96 12.78
CA ARG A 1099 -4.18 -3.33 13.50
C ARG A 1099 -4.15 -2.89 14.95
N MET A 1100 -3.21 -3.45 15.71
CA MET A 1100 -3.03 -3.18 17.16
C MET A 1100 -4.31 -3.44 17.96
N PRO A 1101 -4.89 -4.65 17.92
CA PRO A 1101 -6.12 -4.95 18.64
C PRO A 1101 -5.95 -4.76 20.15
N ALA A 1102 -7.00 -4.27 20.82
CA ALA A 1102 -7.02 -4.03 22.25
C ALA A 1102 -6.76 -5.31 23.06
N ARG A 1103 -7.23 -6.47 22.58
CA ARG A 1103 -7.19 -7.77 23.27
C ARG A 1103 -7.71 -7.68 24.72
N ALA A 1104 -8.85 -7.01 24.87
CA ALA A 1104 -9.54 -6.77 26.12
C ALA A 1104 -11.04 -6.67 25.86
N LEU A 1105 -11.85 -6.92 26.89
CA LEU A 1105 -13.24 -6.49 26.89
C LEU A 1105 -13.32 -5.02 27.30
N MET A 1106 -14.14 -4.23 26.61
CA MET A 1106 -14.44 -2.84 26.96
C MET A 1106 -15.93 -2.72 27.32
N ASP A 1107 -16.23 -2.05 28.42
CA ASP A 1107 -17.60 -1.83 28.85
C ASP A 1107 -17.82 -0.40 29.34
N GLU A 1108 -19.07 0.07 29.36
CA GLU A 1108 -19.48 1.37 29.90
C GLU A 1108 -18.63 2.53 29.32
N LEU A 1109 -18.55 2.67 28.00
CA LEU A 1109 -17.78 3.75 27.37
C LEU A 1109 -18.54 5.07 27.42
N ARG A 1110 -17.94 6.08 28.03
CA ARG A 1110 -18.43 7.47 28.04
C ARG A 1110 -17.42 8.44 27.45
N ILE A 1111 -17.88 9.28 26.52
CA ILE A 1111 -17.15 10.45 26.01
C ILE A 1111 -17.89 11.70 26.48
N SER A 1112 -17.13 12.69 26.95
CA SER A 1112 -17.66 13.92 27.52
C SER A 1112 -16.99 15.15 26.93
N ARG A 1113 -17.77 16.24 26.78
CA ARG A 1113 -17.27 17.54 26.30
C ARG A 1113 -16.46 18.33 27.33
N VAL A 1114 -16.38 17.86 28.57
CA VAL A 1114 -15.69 18.52 29.69
C VAL A 1114 -14.60 17.61 30.27
N ALA A 1115 -13.62 18.23 30.93
CA ALA A 1115 -12.65 17.52 31.76
C ALA A 1115 -13.30 17.17 33.11
N ARG A 1116 -13.82 15.94 33.26
CA ARG A 1116 -14.54 15.51 34.47
C ARG A 1116 -13.64 15.38 35.70
N TYR A 1117 -12.37 15.05 35.50
CA TYR A 1117 -11.45 14.71 36.58
C TYR A 1117 -10.24 15.64 36.59
N ARG A 1118 -10.03 16.32 37.73
CA ARG A 1118 -8.85 17.17 38.02
C ARG A 1118 -8.00 16.65 39.19
N ALA A 1119 -8.50 15.66 39.92
CA ALA A 1119 -7.87 14.98 41.04
C ALA A 1119 -8.28 13.50 41.04
N ASP A 1120 -7.71 12.70 41.94
CA ASP A 1120 -8.09 11.31 42.15
C ASP A 1120 -9.58 11.18 42.55
N PHE A 1121 -10.23 10.09 42.16
CA PHE A 1121 -11.63 9.82 42.41
C PHE A 1121 -11.89 8.32 42.62
N ALA A 1122 -13.09 7.97 43.08
CA ALA A 1122 -13.55 6.58 43.14
C ALA A 1122 -14.42 6.28 41.91
N PRO A 1123 -14.03 5.35 41.01
CA PRO A 1123 -14.86 4.97 39.88
C PRO A 1123 -16.17 4.31 40.32
N THR A 1124 -17.28 4.67 39.67
CA THR A 1124 -18.57 4.01 39.90
C THR A 1124 -18.63 2.66 39.19
N ARG A 1125 -19.21 1.66 39.86
CA ARG A 1125 -19.59 0.37 39.25
C ARG A 1125 -21.04 0.34 38.76
N GLU A 1126 -21.82 1.35 39.09
CA GLU A 1126 -23.15 1.54 38.50
C GLU A 1126 -23.01 2.03 37.05
N PRO A 1127 -23.92 1.62 36.14
CA PRO A 1127 -23.95 2.11 34.76
C PRO A 1127 -23.94 3.63 34.69
N PHE A 1128 -23.18 4.19 33.75
CA PHE A 1128 -23.10 5.63 33.58
C PHE A 1128 -24.44 6.20 33.10
N SER A 1129 -24.81 7.40 33.58
CA SER A 1129 -26.00 8.11 33.10
C SER A 1129 -25.66 9.11 31.99
N LEU A 1130 -26.63 9.31 31.08
CA LEU A 1130 -26.55 10.34 30.04
C LEU A 1130 -26.86 11.74 30.61
N ASP A 1131 -25.82 12.46 31.06
CA ASP A 1131 -25.94 13.83 31.56
C ASP A 1131 -25.73 14.91 30.47
N GLU A 1132 -25.83 16.18 30.86
CA GLU A 1132 -25.64 17.36 30.00
C GLU A 1132 -24.24 17.54 29.41
N HIS A 1133 -23.25 16.77 29.85
CA HIS A 1133 -21.88 16.81 29.34
C HIS A 1133 -21.52 15.58 28.51
N THR A 1134 -22.33 14.52 28.56
CA THR A 1134 -22.09 13.28 27.81
C THR A 1134 -22.40 13.45 26.33
N THR A 1135 -21.38 13.29 25.49
CA THR A 1135 -21.49 13.33 24.02
C THR A 1135 -21.64 11.95 23.40
N ALA A 1136 -21.17 10.90 24.07
CA ALA A 1136 -21.41 9.51 23.70
C ALA A 1136 -21.40 8.62 24.94
N LEU A 1137 -22.31 7.67 25.00
CA LEU A 1137 -22.46 6.66 26.03
C LEU A 1137 -22.84 5.33 25.39
N PHE A 1138 -22.06 4.29 25.69
CA PHE A 1138 -22.28 2.92 25.22
C PHE A 1138 -22.20 1.95 26.39
N HIS A 1139 -23.28 1.18 26.57
CA HIS A 1139 -23.39 0.14 27.61
C HIS A 1139 -22.99 -1.26 27.12
N PHE A 1140 -22.96 -1.49 25.80
CA PHE A 1140 -22.66 -2.81 25.21
C PHE A 1140 -23.52 -3.98 25.72
N ASP A 1141 -24.71 -3.67 26.26
CA ASP A 1141 -25.73 -4.60 26.77
C ASP A 1141 -26.53 -5.26 25.64
N GLY A 1142 -25.83 -6.02 24.78
CA GLY A 1142 -26.44 -6.74 23.65
C GLY A 1142 -26.63 -5.90 22.37
N ALA A 1143 -26.19 -4.64 22.36
CA ALA A 1143 -26.18 -3.76 21.19
C ALA A 1143 -24.87 -2.95 21.10
N LEU A 1144 -24.46 -2.59 19.86
CA LEU A 1144 -23.34 -1.69 19.61
C LEU A 1144 -23.76 -0.20 19.54
N SER A 1145 -25.07 0.07 19.56
CA SER A 1145 -25.61 1.43 19.56
C SER A 1145 -25.40 2.12 20.91
N GLY A 1146 -25.17 3.42 20.88
CA GLY A 1146 -25.08 4.29 22.04
C GLY A 1146 -26.00 5.50 21.94
N ALA A 1147 -25.88 6.40 22.90
CA ALA A 1147 -26.62 7.67 22.92
C ALA A 1147 -25.71 8.83 23.31
N GLY A 1148 -26.10 10.04 22.95
CA GLY A 1148 -25.42 11.27 23.34
C GLY A 1148 -26.40 12.41 23.53
N ARG A 1149 -25.96 13.48 24.19
CA ARG A 1149 -26.75 14.71 24.36
C ARG A 1149 -26.00 15.88 23.74
N ALA A 1150 -26.67 16.68 22.91
CA ALA A 1150 -26.06 17.85 22.29
C ALA A 1150 -25.89 19.00 23.31
N ALA A 1151 -25.05 19.98 23.00
CA ALA A 1151 -24.76 21.09 23.92
C ALA A 1151 -25.99 21.97 24.20
N ASP A 1152 -26.93 22.02 23.25
CA ASP A 1152 -28.21 22.72 23.31
C ASP A 1152 -29.35 21.88 23.93
N GLY A 1153 -29.04 20.68 24.45
CA GLY A 1153 -29.97 19.85 25.22
C GLY A 1153 -30.57 18.59 24.56
N PRO A 1154 -30.79 18.48 23.23
CA PRO A 1154 -31.46 17.30 22.65
C PRO A 1154 -30.58 16.05 22.66
N GLU A 1155 -31.21 14.90 22.92
CA GLU A 1155 -30.57 13.58 22.83
C GLU A 1155 -30.57 13.04 21.39
N TYR A 1156 -29.57 12.23 21.08
CA TYR A 1156 -29.39 11.57 19.79
C TYR A 1156 -28.85 10.14 19.96
N GLY A 1157 -29.16 9.27 19.00
CA GLY A 1157 -28.59 7.93 18.92
C GLY A 1157 -27.25 7.92 18.20
N ILE A 1158 -26.41 6.95 18.53
CA ILE A 1158 -25.12 6.70 17.89
C ILE A 1158 -25.11 5.23 17.47
N TYR A 1159 -24.77 4.95 16.21
CA TYR A 1159 -24.84 3.61 15.65
C TYR A 1159 -23.49 3.18 15.07
N PRO A 1160 -23.18 1.88 15.09
CA PRO A 1160 -21.96 1.36 14.48
C PRO A 1160 -21.93 1.62 12.97
N VAL A 1161 -20.74 1.78 12.41
CA VAL A 1161 -20.56 2.01 10.97
C VAL A 1161 -20.26 0.69 10.26
N PRO A 1162 -21.02 0.36 9.20
CA PRO A 1162 -20.67 -0.70 8.27
C PRO A 1162 -19.30 -0.43 7.60
N GLY A 1163 -18.52 -1.44 7.22
CA GLY A 1163 -17.49 -1.26 6.18
C GLY A 1163 -16.12 -0.72 6.59
N VAL A 1164 -15.95 -0.03 7.72
CA VAL A 1164 -14.65 0.63 8.06
C VAL A 1164 -13.55 -0.37 8.46
N VAL A 1165 -13.94 -1.54 8.97
CA VAL A 1165 -13.02 -2.68 9.21
C VAL A 1165 -12.95 -3.61 7.98
N GLU A 1166 -13.81 -3.39 6.96
CA GLU A 1166 -13.99 -4.31 5.83
C GLU A 1166 -13.11 -3.96 4.61
N HIS A 1167 -12.46 -2.80 4.55
CA HIS A 1167 -11.87 -2.32 3.29
C HIS A 1167 -10.47 -1.67 3.36
N HIS A 1168 -9.66 -1.98 4.38
CA HIS A 1168 -8.27 -1.50 4.40
C HIS A 1168 -7.26 -2.61 4.62
#